data_AF-A0A2I4D5R6-F1
#
_entry.id   AF-A0A2I4D5R6-F1
#
_cell.length_a   1.000
_cell.length_b   1.000
_cell.length_c   1.000
_cell.angle_alpha   90.00
_cell.angle_beta   90.00
_cell.angle_gamma   90.00
#
_symmetry.space_group_name_H-M   'P 1'
#
loop_
_entity.id
_entity.type
_entity.pdbx_description
1 polymer ?
#
loop_
_entity_poly.entity_id
_entity_poly.type
_entity_poly.pdbx_seq_one_letter_code
_entity_poly.pdbx_strand_id
1 'polypeptide(L)'
;MAAGGAGCGDTAEQYRAEVDRLSRELCEANREKIRAAECGLMVLEENQNLKQQYAELEAEQEALRLELDQLQEVGSAAAFGQAYSTQRKVAEDGETNEEALLQESATKEAYFMGRLLELQSELKHSRTTASNTQAHNEHLSMLLQELREQSHEMLELQRSRMQEEIREYKFRESRLLQDYTELEEENTSLQKLVSTLKQSQVEYEGLKHQIKVLEEETELLNSQLQDVLRLKDISDTQLEESLESLKSEREQKKHLRRELLHHLSMCDVAYTGSAHLMFTSAPPSGSATPTSLTSPGVEEPTRCNGHQHGGTVVGLVPRPNGECFEPGQTAKSGATADLFSEINLTEIQKLKQQLVTVECEKVAVMTSLQESQTQLQHTQEALMEQHEKARRLSQKVTNLHRLHLQGNQEFPAALISSPNSETLMELDREEETIDRAESETLSKSLFVPHAWSGDPAVYCVAVTEVVELKAEMKALREKLAQPDEGTPEEKPGQGTELQKVERQVILEKICHERQEKISKLELELQAAQSTARESQGALNAAQDELVTLREELAQLYHHVCLCNNETPNRVMLDYYRHGRGLRGHSASLKAMSSDNSKVLLTPRLSRRLATVTSTTTSPRESRSPSASPLKEPLPQEGRKDEKEVDREDLQAICEESAPPFTPPTCSPSISASSSSSSSSSPALEPLGELRKEPMNIYNLNAIIRDQLKYLQRAVDRSLQLSRQRAAAREVAPFLDKDKESCIEEILKLKSLLSSKREQIATLRLVLKANKQVRRKTCFCHE
;
A
#
# COMPACT_ATOMS: atom_id res chain seq x y z
N MET A 1 0.71 32.40 -217.70
CA MET A 1 1.24 31.63 -218.86
C MET A 1 2.76 31.64 -218.78
N ALA A 2 3.46 31.07 -219.76
CA ALA A 2 4.87 31.37 -220.00
C ALA A 2 5.07 32.81 -220.54
N ALA A 3 6.33 33.18 -220.78
CA ALA A 3 6.82 34.38 -221.48
C ALA A 3 6.79 35.74 -220.74
N GLY A 4 7.97 36.14 -220.25
CA GLY A 4 8.73 37.35 -220.61
C GLY A 4 8.05 38.72 -220.77
N GLY A 5 8.57 39.71 -220.04
CA GLY A 5 8.36 41.16 -220.25
C GLY A 5 9.19 41.98 -219.26
N ALA A 6 10.22 42.68 -219.73
CA ALA A 6 11.25 43.31 -218.87
C ALA A 6 10.81 44.64 -218.22
N GLY A 7 11.46 45.05 -217.10
CA GLY A 7 11.60 46.49 -216.82
C GLY A 7 11.63 47.04 -215.38
N CYS A 8 12.29 46.41 -214.40
CA CYS A 8 12.67 46.99 -213.07
C CYS A 8 11.57 47.60 -212.17
N GLY A 9 11.26 46.96 -211.03
CA GLY A 9 10.32 47.53 -210.03
C GLY A 9 10.47 47.13 -208.55
N ASP A 10 11.43 46.28 -208.19
CA ASP A 10 11.31 45.43 -206.98
C ASP A 10 11.85 46.00 -205.65
N THR A 11 12.36 47.23 -205.60
CA THR A 11 13.10 47.74 -204.41
C THR A 11 12.24 48.26 -203.26
N ALA A 12 10.92 48.42 -203.45
CA ALA A 12 10.05 49.11 -202.49
C ALA A 12 9.42 48.21 -201.41
N GLU A 13 9.41 46.89 -201.60
CA GLU A 13 8.64 45.98 -200.72
C GLU A 13 9.48 45.34 -199.61
N GLN A 14 10.74 45.04 -199.89
CA GLN A 14 11.67 44.42 -198.93
C GLN A 14 11.86 45.27 -197.66
N TYR A 15 11.94 46.60 -197.80
CA TYR A 15 12.08 47.50 -196.65
C TYR A 15 10.85 47.54 -195.73
N ARG A 16 9.64 47.23 -196.23
CA ARG A 16 8.43 47.18 -195.37
C ARG A 16 8.45 45.96 -194.46
N ALA A 17 8.72 44.78 -195.03
CA ALA A 17 8.76 43.52 -194.28
C ALA A 17 9.79 43.54 -193.13
N GLU A 18 10.93 44.21 -193.33
CA GLU A 18 11.98 44.32 -192.32
C GLU A 18 11.62 45.30 -191.18
N VAL A 19 10.90 46.39 -191.48
CA VAL A 19 10.31 47.27 -190.45
C VAL A 19 9.26 46.52 -189.63
N ASP A 20 8.43 45.68 -190.27
CA ASP A 20 7.44 44.84 -189.58
C ASP A 20 8.06 43.69 -188.77
N ARG A 21 9.31 43.29 -189.07
CA ARG A 21 10.10 42.37 -188.24
C ARG A 21 10.63 43.09 -187.00
N LEU A 22 11.38 44.18 -187.19
CA LEU A 22 11.99 44.95 -186.10
C LEU A 22 10.93 45.53 -185.14
N SER A 23 9.76 45.91 -185.65
CA SER A 23 8.64 46.40 -184.80
C SER A 23 8.08 45.32 -183.88
N ARG A 24 8.06 44.04 -184.29
CA ARG A 24 7.63 42.92 -183.44
C ARG A 24 8.67 42.59 -182.38
N GLU A 25 9.94 42.50 -182.77
CA GLU A 25 11.06 42.27 -181.84
C GLU A 25 11.16 43.40 -180.79
N LEU A 26 10.92 44.66 -181.19
CA LEU A 26 10.82 45.80 -180.27
C LEU A 26 9.62 45.69 -179.31
N CYS A 27 8.47 45.21 -179.77
CA CYS A 27 7.28 44.98 -178.93
C CYS A 27 7.50 43.82 -177.94
N GLU A 28 8.14 42.73 -178.36
CA GLU A 28 8.47 41.59 -177.51
C GLU A 28 9.50 42.00 -176.43
N ALA A 29 10.58 42.70 -176.82
CA ALA A 29 11.55 43.24 -175.88
C ALA A 29 10.94 44.24 -174.88
N ASN A 30 9.98 45.09 -175.30
CA ASN A 30 9.24 45.95 -174.38
C ASN A 30 8.33 45.13 -173.44
N ARG A 31 7.65 44.09 -173.93
CA ARG A 31 6.84 43.18 -173.10
C ARG A 31 7.69 42.37 -172.11
N GLU A 32 8.96 42.13 -172.41
CA GLU A 32 9.91 41.50 -171.47
C GLU A 32 10.46 42.49 -170.45
N LYS A 33 10.81 43.70 -170.89
CA LYS A 33 11.18 44.81 -170.00
C LYS A 33 10.08 45.15 -169.00
N ILE A 34 8.82 45.15 -169.43
CA ILE A 34 7.65 45.37 -168.55
C ILE A 34 7.53 44.21 -167.54
N ARG A 35 7.53 42.95 -167.99
CA ARG A 35 7.49 41.78 -167.08
C ARG A 35 8.64 41.76 -166.07
N ALA A 36 9.85 42.13 -166.49
CA ALA A 36 11.01 42.23 -165.62
C ALA A 36 10.86 43.37 -164.58
N ALA A 37 10.23 44.50 -164.96
CA ALA A 37 9.91 45.58 -164.02
C ALA A 37 8.78 45.21 -163.05
N GLU A 38 7.76 44.49 -163.51
CA GLU A 38 6.66 43.95 -162.68
C GLU A 38 7.19 42.96 -161.64
N CYS A 39 8.01 41.98 -162.06
CA CYS A 39 8.70 41.07 -161.15
C CYS A 39 9.68 41.80 -160.22
N GLY A 40 10.40 42.81 -160.72
CA GLY A 40 11.32 43.62 -159.91
C GLY A 40 10.61 44.44 -158.84
N LEU A 41 9.45 45.01 -159.16
CA LEU A 41 8.60 45.74 -158.21
C LEU A 41 8.06 44.79 -157.14
N MET A 42 7.50 43.64 -157.54
CA MET A 42 7.02 42.61 -156.60
C MET A 42 8.12 42.15 -155.64
N VAL A 43 9.36 41.95 -156.12
CA VAL A 43 10.51 41.59 -155.28
C VAL A 43 10.91 42.74 -154.33
N LEU A 44 10.75 44.00 -154.73
CA LEU A 44 10.98 45.16 -153.85
C LEU A 44 9.88 45.31 -152.79
N GLU A 45 8.62 45.08 -153.16
CA GLU A 45 7.47 45.08 -152.25
C GLU A 45 7.60 43.95 -151.22
N GLU A 46 7.91 42.72 -151.64
CA GLU A 46 8.22 41.61 -150.73
C GLU A 46 9.46 41.90 -149.86
N ASN A 47 10.50 42.53 -150.41
CA ASN A 47 11.68 42.90 -149.62
C ASN A 47 11.37 44.01 -148.59
N GLN A 48 10.42 44.90 -148.88
CA GLN A 48 9.93 45.91 -147.95
C GLN A 48 9.02 45.29 -146.88
N ASN A 49 8.10 44.41 -147.25
CA ASN A 49 7.25 43.65 -146.33
C ASN A 49 8.10 42.83 -145.35
N LEU A 50 9.10 42.10 -145.84
CA LEU A 50 10.04 41.35 -145.01
C LEU A 50 10.84 42.26 -144.07
N LYS A 51 11.33 43.41 -144.55
CA LYS A 51 12.03 44.39 -143.68
C LYS A 51 11.13 44.95 -142.58
N GLN A 52 9.86 45.21 -142.89
CA GLN A 52 8.90 45.65 -141.89
C GLN A 52 8.64 44.54 -140.87
N GLN A 53 8.41 43.29 -141.30
CA GLN A 53 8.27 42.14 -140.40
C GLN A 53 9.51 41.90 -139.54
N TYR A 54 10.73 42.07 -140.08
CA TYR A 54 11.95 42.00 -139.28
C TYR A 54 12.01 43.12 -138.23
N ALA A 55 11.69 44.36 -138.59
CA ALA A 55 11.66 45.48 -137.63
C ALA A 55 10.57 45.33 -136.55
N GLU A 56 9.42 44.77 -136.92
CA GLU A 56 8.33 44.44 -135.98
C GLU A 56 8.75 43.32 -135.03
N LEU A 57 9.38 42.23 -135.53
CA LEU A 57 9.93 41.15 -134.71
C LEU A 57 11.13 41.57 -133.84
N GLU A 58 11.95 42.50 -134.31
CA GLU A 58 13.05 43.10 -133.52
C GLU A 58 12.46 43.94 -132.37
N ALA A 59 11.44 44.76 -132.63
CA ALA A 59 10.75 45.52 -131.59
C ALA A 59 10.00 44.61 -130.58
N GLU A 60 9.37 43.54 -131.02
CA GLU A 60 8.79 42.52 -130.14
C GLU A 60 9.86 41.81 -129.30
N GLN A 61 11.02 41.50 -129.87
CA GLN A 61 12.14 40.91 -129.13
C GLN A 61 12.71 41.88 -128.07
N GLU A 62 12.82 43.17 -128.38
CA GLU A 62 13.27 44.18 -127.43
C GLU A 62 12.24 44.41 -126.31
N ALA A 63 10.95 44.46 -126.63
CA ALA A 63 9.88 44.53 -125.63
C ALA A 63 9.90 43.33 -124.67
N LEU A 64 9.97 42.10 -125.20
CA LEU A 64 10.04 40.88 -124.39
C LEU A 64 11.32 40.78 -123.54
N ARG A 65 12.45 41.34 -123.99
CA ARG A 65 13.65 41.50 -123.14
C ARG A 65 13.38 42.43 -121.97
N LEU A 66 12.83 43.62 -122.23
CA LEU A 66 12.55 44.60 -121.19
C LEU A 66 11.53 44.12 -120.17
N GLU A 67 10.53 43.33 -120.57
CA GLU A 67 9.60 42.66 -119.65
C GLU A 67 10.30 41.59 -118.80
N LEU A 68 11.18 40.77 -119.40
CA LEU A 68 11.96 39.77 -118.68
C LEU A 68 12.92 40.41 -117.66
N ASP A 69 13.62 41.48 -118.04
CA ASP A 69 14.53 42.23 -117.17
C ASP A 69 13.77 42.86 -115.99
N GLN A 70 12.59 43.45 -116.23
CA GLN A 70 11.72 43.98 -115.17
C GLN A 70 11.22 42.87 -114.22
N LEU A 71 10.80 41.72 -114.75
CA LEU A 71 10.38 40.58 -113.93
C LEU A 71 11.53 40.00 -113.12
N GLN A 72 12.76 40.02 -113.65
CA GLN A 72 13.97 39.59 -112.95
C GLN A 72 14.41 40.61 -111.88
N GLU A 73 14.32 41.92 -112.14
CA GLU A 73 14.59 42.97 -111.15
C GLU A 73 13.55 42.92 -110.02
N VAL A 74 12.25 42.96 -110.33
CA VAL A 74 11.18 42.89 -109.32
C VAL A 74 11.20 41.57 -108.57
N GLY A 75 11.43 40.45 -109.25
CA GLY A 75 11.54 39.12 -108.64
C GLY A 75 12.73 38.99 -107.70
N SER A 76 13.91 39.50 -108.08
CA SER A 76 15.08 39.49 -107.21
C SER A 76 14.96 40.50 -106.06
N ALA A 77 14.45 41.71 -106.29
CA ALA A 77 14.19 42.70 -105.23
C ALA A 77 13.17 42.19 -104.21
N ALA A 78 12.10 41.52 -104.65
CA ALA A 78 11.13 40.88 -103.77
C ALA A 78 11.76 39.72 -102.98
N ALA A 79 12.57 38.87 -103.62
CA ALA A 79 13.27 37.77 -102.95
C ALA A 79 14.29 38.27 -101.91
N PHE A 80 15.08 39.30 -102.21
CA PHE A 80 16.00 39.93 -101.26
C PHE A 80 15.27 40.63 -100.13
N GLY A 81 14.18 41.36 -100.41
CA GLY A 81 13.33 41.97 -99.38
C GLY A 81 12.68 40.93 -98.45
N GLN A 82 12.22 39.81 -99.01
CA GLN A 82 11.68 38.69 -98.24
C GLN A 82 12.76 38.01 -97.39
N ALA A 83 13.95 37.74 -97.94
CA ALA A 83 15.07 37.13 -97.23
C ALA A 83 15.61 38.03 -96.11
N TYR A 84 15.69 39.34 -96.33
CA TYR A 84 16.07 40.30 -95.28
C TYR A 84 15.00 40.39 -94.18
N SER A 85 13.72 40.35 -94.56
CA SER A 85 12.59 40.33 -93.61
C SER A 85 12.55 39.05 -92.78
N THR A 86 12.82 37.87 -93.36
CA THR A 86 12.90 36.61 -92.59
C THR A 86 14.16 36.55 -91.74
N GLN A 87 15.33 36.99 -92.24
CA GLN A 87 16.55 37.05 -91.43
C GLN A 87 16.39 38.00 -90.24
N ARG A 88 15.76 39.16 -90.44
CA ARG A 88 15.45 40.09 -89.36
C ARG A 88 14.52 39.46 -88.31
N LYS A 89 13.44 38.81 -88.74
CA LYS A 89 12.53 38.11 -87.82
C LYS A 89 13.24 37.00 -87.04
N VAL A 90 14.04 36.17 -87.71
CA VAL A 90 14.81 35.11 -87.03
C VAL A 90 15.83 35.68 -86.02
N ALA A 91 16.34 36.90 -86.22
CA ALA A 91 17.14 37.60 -85.22
C ALA A 91 16.30 38.13 -84.05
N GLU A 92 15.15 38.75 -84.31
CA GLU A 92 14.22 39.27 -83.29
C GLU A 92 13.57 38.12 -82.47
N ASP A 93 13.22 37.01 -83.11
CA ASP A 93 12.77 35.74 -82.49
C ASP A 93 13.89 35.08 -81.67
N GLY A 94 15.15 35.23 -82.11
CA GLY A 94 16.33 34.75 -81.39
C GLY A 94 16.63 35.56 -80.13
N GLU A 95 16.67 36.89 -80.25
CA GLU A 95 16.87 37.84 -79.15
C GLU A 95 15.79 37.69 -78.08
N THR A 96 14.50 37.66 -78.47
CA THR A 96 13.39 37.46 -77.52
C THR A 96 13.38 36.08 -76.87
N ASN A 97 13.86 35.03 -77.55
CA ASN A 97 14.05 33.70 -76.94
C ASN A 97 15.23 33.69 -75.94
N GLU A 98 16.34 34.38 -76.23
CA GLU A 98 17.45 34.53 -75.28
C GLU A 98 17.02 35.36 -74.05
N GLU A 99 16.30 36.47 -74.24
CA GLU A 99 15.69 37.26 -73.15
C GLU A 99 14.76 36.40 -72.28
N ALA A 100 13.88 35.60 -72.90
CA ALA A 100 12.96 34.71 -72.18
C ALA A 100 13.71 33.65 -71.35
N LEU A 101 14.77 33.03 -71.90
CA LEU A 101 15.59 32.06 -71.17
C LEU A 101 16.38 32.71 -70.02
N LEU A 102 16.89 33.93 -70.21
CA LEU A 102 17.55 34.69 -69.15
C LEU A 102 16.57 35.09 -68.03
N GLN A 103 15.35 35.49 -68.38
CA GLN A 103 14.29 35.77 -67.41
C GLN A 103 13.85 34.49 -66.67
N GLU A 104 13.80 33.34 -67.35
CA GLU A 104 13.52 32.04 -66.72
C GLU A 104 14.64 31.63 -65.75
N SER A 105 15.92 31.86 -66.10
CA SER A 105 17.05 31.63 -65.17
C SER A 105 16.96 32.55 -63.95
N ALA A 106 16.80 33.85 -64.16
CA ALA A 106 16.73 34.83 -63.08
C ALA A 106 15.54 34.58 -62.12
N THR A 107 14.39 34.14 -62.63
CA THR A 107 13.23 33.78 -61.80
C THR A 107 13.42 32.46 -61.05
N LYS A 108 14.04 31.44 -61.66
CA LYS A 108 14.46 30.21 -60.97
C LYS A 108 15.48 30.48 -59.87
N GLU A 109 16.50 31.29 -60.15
CA GLU A 109 17.53 31.71 -59.20
C GLU A 109 16.93 32.49 -58.02
N ALA A 110 16.04 33.45 -58.29
CA ALA A 110 15.32 34.17 -57.24
C ALA A 110 14.45 33.24 -56.38
N TYR A 111 13.75 32.28 -57.00
CA TYR A 111 12.96 31.27 -56.28
C TYR A 111 13.83 30.38 -55.38
N PHE A 112 14.92 29.82 -55.90
CA PHE A 112 15.81 28.97 -55.12
C PHE A 112 16.55 29.74 -54.02
N MET A 113 16.93 31.00 -54.28
CA MET A 113 17.53 31.89 -53.27
C MET A 113 16.54 32.20 -52.14
N GLY A 114 15.29 32.54 -52.49
CA GLY A 114 14.21 32.73 -51.53
C GLY A 114 13.97 31.49 -50.68
N ARG A 115 13.80 30.32 -51.31
CA ARG A 115 13.56 29.06 -50.59
C ARG A 115 14.75 28.63 -49.72
N LEU A 116 15.98 28.94 -50.12
CA LEU A 116 17.18 28.72 -49.30
C LEU A 116 17.20 29.61 -48.05
N LEU A 117 16.81 30.89 -48.19
CA LEU A 117 16.70 31.81 -47.05
C LEU A 117 15.56 31.42 -46.10
N GLU A 118 14.41 31.00 -46.62
CA GLU A 118 13.30 30.42 -45.85
C GLU A 118 13.81 29.23 -45.03
N LEU A 119 14.36 28.19 -45.67
CA LEU A 119 14.88 26.99 -45.01
C LEU A 119 15.98 27.30 -43.99
N GLN A 120 16.85 28.28 -44.26
CA GLN A 120 17.86 28.72 -43.30
C GLN A 120 17.22 29.43 -42.09
N SER A 121 16.11 30.16 -42.26
CA SER A 121 15.36 30.78 -41.17
C SER A 121 14.56 29.75 -40.36
N GLU A 122 13.90 28.80 -41.02
CA GLU A 122 13.20 27.66 -40.41
C GLU A 122 14.17 26.83 -39.53
N LEU A 123 15.36 26.51 -40.04
CA LEU A 123 16.40 25.78 -39.30
C LEU A 123 16.96 26.56 -38.12
N LYS A 124 17.16 27.88 -38.25
CA LYS A 124 17.55 28.75 -37.13
C LYS A 124 16.46 28.77 -36.05
N HIS A 125 15.20 28.95 -36.44
CA HIS A 125 14.06 28.97 -35.52
C HIS A 125 13.91 27.63 -34.78
N SER A 126 13.89 26.52 -35.52
CA SER A 126 13.84 25.15 -34.98
C SER A 126 14.99 24.88 -33.99
N ARG A 127 16.21 25.35 -34.29
CA ARG A 127 17.34 25.25 -33.35
C ARG A 127 17.14 26.06 -32.07
N THR A 128 16.55 27.26 -32.15
CA THR A 128 16.23 28.06 -30.95
C THR A 128 15.10 27.45 -30.13
N THR A 129 14.05 26.91 -30.75
CA THR A 129 12.95 26.26 -30.00
C THR A 129 13.43 24.95 -29.35
N ALA A 130 14.26 24.16 -30.02
CA ALA A 130 14.90 22.98 -29.44
C ALA A 130 15.82 23.32 -28.25
N SER A 131 16.59 24.41 -28.33
CA SER A 131 17.42 24.88 -27.21
C SER A 131 16.58 25.33 -26.01
N ASN A 132 15.43 25.98 -26.27
CA ASN A 132 14.53 26.42 -25.21
C ASN A 132 13.80 25.24 -24.55
N THR A 133 13.33 24.26 -25.32
CA THR A 133 12.70 23.05 -24.76
C THR A 133 13.71 22.18 -24.01
N GLN A 134 14.98 22.11 -24.44
CA GLN A 134 16.05 21.50 -23.66
C GLN A 134 16.20 22.18 -22.29
N ALA A 135 16.35 23.52 -22.24
CA ALA A 135 16.48 24.25 -20.99
C ALA A 135 15.25 24.09 -20.06
N HIS A 136 14.04 24.02 -20.63
CA HIS A 136 12.83 23.71 -19.86
C HIS A 136 12.80 22.28 -19.31
N ASN A 137 13.29 21.29 -20.08
CA ASN A 137 13.42 19.90 -19.62
C ASN A 137 14.49 19.77 -18.52
N GLU A 138 15.62 20.47 -18.64
CA GLU A 138 16.66 20.53 -17.60
C GLU A 138 16.12 21.15 -16.31
N HIS A 139 15.40 22.28 -16.40
CA HIS A 139 14.76 22.90 -15.24
C HIS A 139 13.68 22.01 -14.60
N LEU A 140 12.84 21.35 -15.40
CA LEU A 140 11.86 20.39 -14.89
C LEU A 140 12.54 19.17 -14.24
N SER A 141 13.68 18.72 -14.77
CA SER A 141 14.45 17.63 -14.17
C SER A 141 15.06 18.03 -12.82
N MET A 142 15.51 19.28 -12.65
CA MET A 142 15.95 19.80 -11.35
C MET A 142 14.79 19.86 -10.36
N LEU A 143 13.64 20.42 -10.74
CA LEU A 143 12.44 20.47 -9.88
C LEU A 143 11.96 19.05 -9.48
N LEU A 144 12.03 18.08 -10.39
CA LEU A 144 11.72 16.67 -10.09
C LEU A 144 12.76 16.00 -9.18
N GLN A 145 14.01 16.48 -9.17
CA GLN A 145 15.03 16.03 -8.22
C GLN A 145 14.81 16.68 -6.84
N GLU A 146 14.64 18.00 -6.77
CA GLU A 146 14.34 18.74 -5.54
C GLU A 146 13.11 18.18 -4.81
N LEU A 147 12.01 17.91 -5.54
CA LEU A 147 10.80 17.29 -4.98
C LEU A 147 11.03 15.85 -4.48
N ARG A 148 11.93 15.09 -5.11
CA ARG A 148 12.30 13.75 -4.64
C ARG A 148 13.13 13.85 -3.36
N GLU A 149 14.13 14.74 -3.33
CA GLU A 149 14.99 14.97 -2.17
C GLU A 149 14.16 15.44 -0.96
N GLN A 150 13.29 16.44 -1.13
CA GLN A 150 12.34 16.89 -0.10
C GLN A 150 11.42 15.76 0.38
N SER A 151 10.91 14.91 -0.54
CA SER A 151 10.09 13.75 -0.16
C SER A 151 10.89 12.70 0.63
N HIS A 152 12.17 12.53 0.31
CA HIS A 152 13.07 11.61 0.98
C HIS A 152 13.41 12.11 2.38
N GLU A 153 13.79 13.38 2.54
CA GLU A 153 14.04 14.03 3.83
C GLU A 153 12.82 13.96 4.75
N MET A 154 11.61 14.20 4.22
CA MET A 154 10.38 14.09 4.99
C MET A 154 10.11 12.65 5.47
N LEU A 155 10.37 11.64 4.62
CA LEU A 155 10.26 10.23 5.00
C LEU A 155 11.35 9.80 5.99
N GLU A 156 12.56 10.35 5.90
CA GLU A 156 13.62 10.11 6.89
C GLU A 156 13.31 10.74 8.25
N LEU A 157 12.73 11.96 8.25
CA LEU A 157 12.27 12.66 9.45
C LEU A 157 11.09 11.95 10.12
N GLN A 158 10.16 11.37 9.35
CA GLN A 158 9.11 10.51 9.89
C GLN A 158 9.71 9.21 10.45
N ARG A 159 10.65 8.58 9.72
CA ARG A 159 11.33 7.35 10.15
C ARG A 159 12.13 7.54 11.43
N SER A 160 12.81 8.67 11.63
CA SER A 160 13.55 8.96 12.86
C SER A 160 12.60 9.19 14.04
N ARG A 161 11.54 9.99 13.87
CA ARG A 161 10.49 10.20 14.89
C ARG A 161 9.85 8.88 15.35
N MET A 162 9.42 8.02 14.42
CA MET A 162 8.87 6.71 14.76
C MET A 162 9.90 5.82 15.51
N GLN A 163 11.19 5.93 15.20
CA GLN A 163 12.24 5.23 15.95
C GLN A 163 12.51 5.84 17.34
N GLU A 164 12.18 7.11 17.57
CA GLU A 164 12.26 7.79 18.86
C GLU A 164 11.08 7.39 19.74
N GLU A 165 9.87 7.46 19.22
CA GLU A 165 8.67 6.93 19.88
C GLU A 165 8.85 5.45 20.29
N ILE A 166 9.32 4.59 19.39
CA ILE A 166 9.59 3.17 19.70
C ILE A 166 10.68 3.01 20.77
N ARG A 167 11.67 3.90 20.85
CA ARG A 167 12.67 3.91 21.94
C ARG A 167 12.04 4.34 23.27
N GLU A 168 11.21 5.38 23.26
CA GLU A 168 10.50 5.84 24.46
C GLU A 168 9.50 4.80 24.97
N TYR A 169 8.70 4.17 24.10
CA TYR A 169 7.77 3.12 24.50
C TYR A 169 8.49 1.93 25.14
N LYS A 170 9.63 1.49 24.60
CA LYS A 170 10.46 0.44 25.22
C LYS A 170 11.04 0.86 26.57
N PHE A 171 11.41 2.12 26.74
CA PHE A 171 11.87 2.64 28.03
C PHE A 171 10.74 2.70 29.06
N ARG A 172 9.55 3.19 28.66
CA ARG A 172 8.33 3.20 29.47
C ARG A 172 7.92 1.78 29.88
N GLU A 173 7.93 0.84 28.94
CA GLU A 173 7.65 -0.59 29.16
C GLU A 173 8.65 -1.22 30.14
N SER A 174 9.96 -1.00 29.93
CA SER A 174 11.02 -1.53 30.82
C SER A 174 10.88 -1.00 32.24
N ARG A 175 10.56 0.28 32.42
CA ARG A 175 10.29 0.88 33.72
C ARG A 175 9.01 0.33 34.36
N LEU A 176 7.91 0.24 33.62
CA LEU A 176 6.66 -0.32 34.17
C LEU A 176 6.84 -1.79 34.59
N LEU A 177 7.64 -2.57 33.87
CA LEU A 177 8.01 -3.93 34.28
C LEU A 177 8.82 -3.95 35.58
N GLN A 178 9.74 -2.99 35.77
CA GLN A 178 10.43 -2.82 37.05
C GLN A 178 9.45 -2.46 38.18
N ASP A 179 8.62 -1.44 37.97
CA ASP A 179 7.58 -0.99 38.91
C ASP A 179 6.65 -2.18 39.31
N TYR A 180 6.31 -3.06 38.36
CA TYR A 180 5.56 -4.30 38.63
C TYR A 180 6.35 -5.32 39.46
N THR A 181 7.63 -5.57 39.16
CA THR A 181 8.44 -6.51 39.96
C THR A 181 8.65 -6.04 41.40
N GLU A 182 8.82 -4.74 41.63
CA GLU A 182 8.92 -4.18 42.98
C GLU A 182 7.62 -4.39 43.77
N LEU A 183 6.45 -4.16 43.14
CA LEU A 183 5.13 -4.44 43.74
C LEU A 183 4.87 -5.93 43.98
N GLU A 184 5.37 -6.83 43.12
CA GLU A 184 5.31 -8.28 43.35
C GLU A 184 6.18 -8.69 44.55
N GLU A 185 7.41 -8.17 44.66
CA GLU A 185 8.29 -8.42 45.81
C GLU A 185 7.66 -7.95 47.12
N GLU A 186 7.14 -6.70 47.16
CA GLU A 186 6.39 -6.17 48.31
C GLU A 186 5.21 -7.08 48.69
N ASN A 187 4.41 -7.52 47.71
CA ASN A 187 3.28 -8.41 47.95
C ASN A 187 3.73 -9.76 48.54
N THR A 188 4.81 -10.37 48.04
CA THR A 188 5.34 -11.59 48.69
C THR A 188 5.84 -11.31 50.11
N SER A 189 6.40 -10.13 50.40
CA SER A 189 6.86 -9.75 51.74
C SER A 189 5.69 -9.63 52.72
N LEU A 190 4.58 -9.03 52.30
CA LEU A 190 3.35 -8.90 53.08
C LEU A 190 2.69 -10.26 53.29
N GLN A 191 2.65 -11.13 52.28
CA GLN A 191 2.15 -12.51 52.42
C GLN A 191 2.99 -13.34 53.41
N LYS A 192 4.33 -13.19 53.40
CA LYS A 192 5.23 -13.81 54.39
C LYS A 192 4.92 -13.29 55.79
N LEU A 193 4.82 -11.96 55.97
CA LEU A 193 4.53 -11.32 57.25
C LEU A 193 3.17 -11.74 57.84
N VAL A 194 2.12 -11.77 57.01
CA VAL A 194 0.78 -12.25 57.40
C VAL A 194 0.81 -13.74 57.78
N SER A 195 1.65 -14.55 57.11
CA SER A 195 1.82 -15.96 57.44
C SER A 195 2.54 -16.16 58.77
N THR A 196 3.61 -15.40 59.05
CA THR A 196 4.29 -15.43 60.36
C THR A 196 3.39 -14.91 61.48
N LEU A 197 2.55 -13.89 61.23
CA LEU A 197 1.59 -13.39 62.20
C LEU A 197 0.55 -14.46 62.56
N LYS A 198 -0.02 -15.14 61.55
CA LYS A 198 -0.95 -16.27 61.75
C LYS A 198 -0.31 -17.41 62.53
N GLN A 199 0.96 -17.75 62.25
CA GLN A 199 1.70 -18.75 63.02
C GLN A 199 1.82 -18.33 64.50
N SER A 200 2.28 -17.11 64.77
CA SER A 200 2.40 -16.59 66.15
C SER A 200 1.05 -16.49 66.88
N GLN A 201 -0.06 -16.28 66.15
CA GLN A 201 -1.41 -16.30 66.72
C GLN A 201 -1.84 -17.70 67.17
N VAL A 202 -1.50 -18.75 66.39
CA VAL A 202 -1.75 -20.14 66.78
C VAL A 202 -0.91 -20.53 68.00
N GLU A 203 0.36 -20.11 68.04
CA GLU A 203 1.26 -20.32 69.18
C GLU A 203 0.76 -19.61 70.45
N TYR A 204 0.32 -18.36 70.33
CA TYR A 204 -0.30 -17.61 71.43
C TYR A 204 -1.57 -18.27 71.96
N GLU A 205 -2.48 -18.71 71.08
CA GLU A 205 -3.67 -19.46 71.52
C GLU A 205 -3.28 -20.80 72.17
N GLY A 206 -2.24 -21.49 71.68
CA GLY A 206 -1.71 -22.70 72.33
C GLY A 206 -1.23 -22.44 73.75
N LEU A 207 -0.36 -21.44 73.95
CA LEU A 207 0.11 -21.03 75.29
C LEU A 207 -1.05 -20.59 76.20
N LYS A 208 -2.04 -19.89 75.65
CA LYS A 208 -3.25 -19.46 76.37
C LYS A 208 -4.16 -20.62 76.80
N HIS A 209 -4.13 -21.76 76.11
CA HIS A 209 -4.77 -22.99 76.60
C HIS A 209 -3.90 -23.68 77.66
N GLN A 210 -2.58 -23.70 77.50
CA GLN A 210 -1.66 -24.26 78.51
C GLN A 210 -1.72 -23.51 79.85
N ILE A 211 -1.82 -22.18 79.83
CA ILE A 211 -1.98 -21.35 81.04
C ILE A 211 -3.27 -21.74 81.78
N LYS A 212 -4.40 -21.89 81.08
CA LYS A 212 -5.67 -22.30 81.71
C LYS A 212 -5.59 -23.67 82.38
N VAL A 213 -4.93 -24.65 81.77
CA VAL A 213 -4.75 -25.97 82.38
C VAL A 213 -3.94 -25.85 83.69
N LEU A 214 -2.90 -25.02 83.70
CA LEU A 214 -2.12 -24.73 84.92
C LEU A 214 -2.92 -23.93 85.96
N GLU A 215 -3.82 -23.04 85.55
CA GLU A 215 -4.78 -22.35 86.42
C GLU A 215 -5.76 -23.36 87.05
N GLU A 216 -6.36 -24.25 86.27
CA GLU A 216 -7.28 -25.31 86.73
C GLU A 216 -6.58 -26.31 87.68
N GLU A 217 -5.33 -26.73 87.37
CA GLU A 217 -4.50 -27.54 88.28
C GLU A 217 -4.19 -26.80 89.59
N THR A 218 -3.94 -25.49 89.52
CA THR A 218 -3.68 -24.64 90.69
C THR A 218 -4.94 -24.45 91.55
N GLU A 219 -6.12 -24.27 90.95
CA GLU A 219 -7.40 -24.22 91.67
C GLU A 219 -7.70 -25.56 92.37
N LEU A 220 -7.48 -26.69 91.69
CA LEU A 220 -7.64 -28.02 92.27
C LEU A 220 -6.71 -28.23 93.48
N LEU A 221 -5.43 -27.86 93.36
CA LEU A 221 -4.46 -27.97 94.45
C LEU A 221 -4.81 -27.04 95.63
N ASN A 222 -5.30 -25.84 95.36
CA ASN A 222 -5.81 -24.92 96.39
C ASN A 222 -7.05 -25.47 97.11
N SER A 223 -7.96 -26.14 96.39
CA SER A 223 -9.12 -26.82 96.99
C SER A 223 -8.68 -27.95 97.93
N GLN A 224 -7.75 -28.80 97.48
CA GLN A 224 -7.16 -29.86 98.32
C GLN A 224 -6.46 -29.30 99.57
N LEU A 225 -5.71 -28.19 99.42
CA LEU A 225 -5.08 -27.50 100.55
C LEU A 225 -6.11 -26.95 101.54
N GLN A 226 -7.22 -26.37 101.08
CA GLN A 226 -8.30 -25.92 101.96
C GLN A 226 -8.95 -27.06 102.74
N ASP A 227 -9.16 -28.22 102.12
CA ASP A 227 -9.72 -29.39 102.81
C ASP A 227 -8.74 -30.02 103.81
N VAL A 228 -7.44 -30.02 103.51
CA VAL A 228 -6.39 -30.40 104.48
C VAL A 228 -6.34 -29.42 105.65
N LEU A 229 -6.49 -28.11 105.41
CA LEU A 229 -6.56 -27.11 106.48
C LEU A 229 -7.82 -27.28 107.34
N ARG A 230 -9.00 -27.53 106.74
CA ARG A 230 -10.24 -27.84 107.48
C ARG A 230 -10.07 -29.08 108.36
N LEU A 231 -9.46 -30.15 107.84
CA LEU A 231 -9.17 -31.36 108.61
C LEU A 231 -8.19 -31.09 109.76
N LYS A 232 -7.15 -30.27 109.52
CA LYS A 232 -6.22 -29.83 110.58
C LYS A 232 -6.96 -29.06 111.67
N ASP A 233 -7.77 -28.07 111.33
CA ASP A 233 -8.48 -27.23 112.31
C ASP A 233 -9.49 -28.06 113.14
N ILE A 234 -10.12 -29.09 112.53
CA ILE A 234 -10.93 -30.08 113.24
C ILE A 234 -10.07 -30.93 114.20
N SER A 235 -8.86 -31.33 113.79
CA SER A 235 -7.96 -32.10 114.67
C SER A 235 -7.36 -31.27 115.82
N ASP A 236 -7.07 -29.99 115.57
CA ASP A 236 -6.57 -29.04 116.59
C ASP A 236 -7.66 -28.76 117.62
N THR A 237 -8.90 -28.49 117.18
CA THR A 237 -10.03 -28.26 118.11
C THR A 237 -10.38 -29.49 118.92
N GLN A 238 -10.37 -30.70 118.34
CA GLN A 238 -10.52 -31.95 119.10
C GLN A 238 -9.40 -32.17 120.13
N LEU A 239 -8.17 -31.73 119.82
CA LEU A 239 -7.04 -31.78 120.74
C LEU A 239 -7.18 -30.73 121.86
N GLU A 240 -7.67 -29.52 121.56
CA GLU A 240 -7.98 -28.48 122.56
C GLU A 240 -9.10 -28.93 123.51
N GLU A 241 -10.21 -29.47 123.00
CA GLU A 241 -11.31 -30.05 123.79
C GLU A 241 -10.80 -31.18 124.71
N SER A 242 -9.95 -32.07 124.18
CA SER A 242 -9.34 -33.16 124.94
C SER A 242 -8.41 -32.64 126.04
N LEU A 243 -7.63 -31.58 125.77
CA LEU A 243 -6.78 -30.94 126.76
C LEU A 243 -7.59 -30.18 127.83
N GLU A 244 -8.69 -29.52 127.48
CA GLU A 244 -9.54 -28.80 128.43
C GLU A 244 -10.33 -29.76 129.32
N SER A 245 -10.88 -30.84 128.74
CA SER A 245 -11.44 -31.96 129.51
C SER A 245 -10.43 -32.48 130.55
N LEU A 246 -9.19 -32.71 130.13
CA LEU A 246 -8.10 -33.18 130.99
C LEU A 246 -7.60 -32.12 132.00
N LYS A 247 -7.75 -30.81 131.73
CA LYS A 247 -7.59 -29.75 132.74
C LYS A 247 -8.71 -29.84 133.78
N SER A 248 -9.98 -29.93 133.36
CA SER A 248 -11.13 -30.01 134.27
C SER A 248 -11.05 -31.23 135.19
N GLU A 249 -10.65 -32.40 134.67
CA GLU A 249 -10.38 -33.61 135.46
C GLU A 249 -9.24 -33.42 136.46
N ARG A 250 -8.16 -32.72 136.07
CA ARG A 250 -7.08 -32.34 137.00
C ARG A 250 -7.58 -31.40 138.09
N GLU A 251 -8.55 -30.53 137.81
CA GLU A 251 -9.10 -29.57 138.77
C GLU A 251 -10.14 -30.18 139.70
N GLN A 252 -11.02 -31.05 139.20
CA GLN A 252 -11.85 -31.95 140.02
C GLN A 252 -10.96 -32.78 140.95
N LYS A 253 -9.89 -33.39 140.43
CA LYS A 253 -8.92 -34.16 141.24
C LYS A 253 -8.15 -33.31 142.26
N LYS A 254 -7.89 -32.02 141.99
CA LYS A 254 -7.38 -31.05 142.98
C LYS A 254 -8.47 -30.67 144.01
N HIS A 255 -9.74 -30.59 143.61
CA HIS A 255 -10.87 -30.31 144.51
C HIS A 255 -11.08 -31.44 145.51
N LEU A 256 -11.24 -32.67 145.02
CA LEU A 256 -11.38 -33.87 145.84
C LEU A 256 -10.18 -34.08 146.78
N ARG A 257 -8.95 -33.73 146.33
CA ARG A 257 -7.77 -33.72 147.20
C ARG A 257 -7.82 -32.65 148.28
N ARG A 258 -8.33 -31.44 147.99
CA ARG A 258 -8.54 -30.39 149.01
C ARG A 258 -9.62 -30.78 150.01
N GLU A 259 -10.70 -31.41 149.56
CA GLU A 259 -11.76 -31.94 150.44
C GLU A 259 -11.24 -33.08 151.30
N LEU A 260 -10.48 -34.03 150.76
CA LEU A 260 -9.86 -35.10 151.53
C LEU A 260 -8.84 -34.56 152.55
N LEU A 261 -8.04 -33.54 152.19
CA LEU A 261 -7.16 -32.84 153.13
C LEU A 261 -7.94 -32.05 154.19
N HIS A 262 -9.08 -31.45 153.83
CA HIS A 262 -9.97 -30.78 154.78
C HIS A 262 -10.61 -31.79 155.73
N HIS A 263 -11.08 -32.95 155.25
CA HIS A 263 -11.56 -34.03 156.11
C HIS A 263 -10.45 -34.59 157.02
N LEU A 264 -9.20 -34.72 156.54
CA LEU A 264 -8.06 -35.03 157.41
C LEU A 264 -7.86 -33.97 158.50
N SER A 265 -7.91 -32.68 158.13
CA SER A 265 -7.79 -31.54 159.05
C SER A 265 -8.98 -31.34 159.99
N MET A 266 -10.15 -31.91 159.69
CA MET A 266 -11.33 -31.91 160.57
C MET A 266 -11.38 -33.17 161.44
N CYS A 267 -10.72 -34.26 161.01
CA CYS A 267 -10.52 -35.50 161.76
C CYS A 267 -9.17 -35.50 162.49
N ASP A 268 -8.73 -34.36 163.01
CA ASP A 268 -7.39 -34.16 163.58
C ASP A 268 -7.25 -34.78 164.98
N VAL A 269 -7.26 -36.12 165.02
CA VAL A 269 -6.81 -36.93 166.16
C VAL A 269 -5.38 -37.35 165.86
N ALA A 270 -4.42 -36.63 166.45
CA ALA A 270 -3.01 -36.77 166.13
C ALA A 270 -2.44 -38.16 166.51
N TYR A 271 -2.03 -38.95 165.51
CA TYR A 271 -1.04 -40.02 165.72
C TYR A 271 -0.10 -40.23 164.52
N THR A 272 1.05 -39.54 164.60
CA THR A 272 2.39 -39.87 164.04
C THR A 272 2.51 -40.84 162.85
N GLY A 273 3.09 -40.37 161.72
CA GLY A 273 3.42 -41.24 160.57
C GLY A 273 4.49 -40.66 159.62
N SER A 274 5.77 -40.76 160.00
CA SER A 274 6.94 -40.28 159.25
C SER A 274 7.05 -40.81 157.80
N ALA A 275 7.25 -39.92 156.82
CA ALA A 275 8.01 -40.20 155.60
C ALA A 275 8.61 -38.92 154.95
N HIS A 276 9.90 -38.69 155.15
CA HIS A 276 10.68 -37.71 154.37
C HIS A 276 11.14 -38.37 153.07
N LEU A 277 10.76 -37.82 151.91
CA LEU A 277 11.27 -38.26 150.60
C LEU A 277 11.59 -37.07 149.68
N MET A 278 12.88 -36.71 149.65
CA MET A 278 13.50 -36.06 148.48
C MET A 278 13.56 -37.06 147.32
N PHE A 279 13.16 -36.66 146.11
CA PHE A 279 13.56 -37.37 144.88
C PHE A 279 13.98 -36.40 143.77
N THR A 280 15.28 -36.09 143.82
CA THR A 280 16.25 -36.04 142.73
C THR A 280 15.79 -35.66 141.31
N SER A 281 16.45 -34.62 140.78
CA SER A 281 16.61 -34.39 139.34
C SER A 281 17.56 -35.42 138.69
N ALA A 282 17.17 -36.01 137.54
CA ALA A 282 18.07 -36.29 136.40
C ALA A 282 17.32 -36.86 135.16
N PRO A 283 17.62 -36.41 133.93
CA PRO A 283 17.49 -37.19 132.69
C PRO A 283 18.67 -38.21 132.59
N PRO A 284 18.67 -39.28 131.75
CA PRO A 284 18.62 -39.13 130.28
C PRO A 284 18.10 -40.32 129.44
N SER A 285 18.20 -40.15 128.11
CA SER A 285 18.46 -41.16 127.07
C SER A 285 17.66 -42.47 127.03
N GLY A 286 16.70 -42.53 126.10
CA GLY A 286 16.39 -43.74 125.32
C GLY A 286 16.78 -43.53 123.86
N SER A 287 18.04 -43.78 123.49
CA SER A 287 18.53 -43.59 122.11
C SER A 287 18.40 -44.85 121.26
N ALA A 288 17.74 -44.75 120.10
CA ALA A 288 17.62 -45.85 119.12
C ALA A 288 17.78 -45.39 117.66
N THR A 289 18.81 -44.60 117.39
CA THR A 289 19.50 -44.57 116.08
C THR A 289 20.38 -45.82 115.91
N PRO A 290 20.95 -46.20 114.74
CA PRO A 290 21.05 -45.42 113.50
C PRO A 290 20.88 -46.15 112.13
N THR A 291 20.58 -45.36 111.10
CA THR A 291 21.14 -45.46 109.72
C THR A 291 21.10 -44.01 109.15
N SER A 292 22.15 -43.30 108.74
CA SER A 292 23.49 -43.64 108.19
C SER A 292 23.37 -44.42 106.87
N LEU A 293 23.95 -44.05 105.70
CA LEU A 293 25.04 -43.12 105.28
C LEU A 293 24.73 -42.59 103.83
N THR A 294 25.30 -41.54 103.20
CA THR A 294 26.16 -40.37 103.56
C THR A 294 26.28 -39.34 102.40
N SER A 295 26.14 -38.04 102.72
CA SER A 295 27.03 -36.94 102.24
C SER A 295 26.99 -36.48 100.74
N PRO A 296 27.96 -35.70 100.20
CA PRO A 296 27.90 -34.22 100.17
C PRO A 296 28.12 -33.58 98.76
N GLY A 297 28.31 -32.25 98.69
CA GLY A 297 28.49 -31.44 97.45
C GLY A 297 29.95 -31.24 96.96
N VAL A 298 30.27 -30.04 96.43
CA VAL A 298 31.54 -29.55 95.76
C VAL A 298 31.53 -29.75 94.22
N GLU A 299 31.73 -28.77 93.32
CA GLU A 299 31.78 -27.27 93.41
C GLU A 299 31.71 -26.54 92.02
N GLU A 300 31.86 -25.21 92.04
CA GLU A 300 32.43 -24.18 91.10
C GLU A 300 33.28 -24.62 89.84
N PRO A 301 33.63 -23.75 88.83
CA PRO A 301 33.67 -22.26 88.86
C PRO A 301 33.29 -21.43 87.58
N THR A 302 33.22 -20.09 87.73
CA THR A 302 33.37 -18.94 86.76
C THR A 302 33.05 -19.02 85.24
N ARG A 303 32.22 -18.10 84.71
CA ARG A 303 32.62 -16.97 83.78
C ARG A 303 31.46 -16.08 83.22
N CYS A 304 31.60 -14.76 83.47
CA CYS A 304 31.31 -13.56 82.65
C CYS A 304 30.09 -13.39 81.70
N ASN A 305 29.46 -12.20 81.81
CA ASN A 305 28.63 -11.44 80.83
C ASN A 305 27.22 -11.97 80.47
N GLY A 306 26.21 -11.13 80.21
CA GLY A 306 26.10 -9.66 80.31
C GLY A 306 24.86 -9.07 79.59
N HIS A 307 24.48 -7.81 79.91
CA HIS A 307 23.29 -7.05 79.44
C HIS A 307 21.92 -7.59 79.93
N GLN A 308 21.06 -6.83 80.64
CA GLN A 308 20.41 -5.51 80.37
C GLN A 308 19.37 -5.58 79.22
N HIS A 309 18.06 -5.50 79.47
CA HIS A 309 17.36 -4.29 79.92
C HIS A 309 16.05 -4.59 80.68
N GLY A 310 15.67 -3.71 81.62
CA GLY A 310 14.40 -3.77 82.36
C GLY A 310 13.39 -2.70 81.90
N GLY A 311 12.10 -3.02 81.96
CA GLY A 311 11.01 -2.15 81.52
C GLY A 311 10.47 -1.20 82.60
N THR A 312 10.38 0.08 82.22
CA THR A 312 9.73 1.22 82.89
C THR A 312 8.38 0.96 83.58
N VAL A 313 8.20 1.46 84.81
CA VAL A 313 6.92 1.98 85.34
C VAL A 313 7.20 3.17 86.28
N VAL A 314 6.27 4.13 86.36
CA VAL A 314 6.27 5.36 87.21
C VAL A 314 7.32 6.42 86.83
N GLY A 315 6.99 7.66 86.46
CA GLY A 315 5.67 8.30 86.29
C GLY A 315 5.35 9.35 87.36
N LEU A 316 5.98 10.54 87.26
CA LEU A 316 5.67 11.72 88.07
C LEU A 316 5.90 13.00 87.25
N VAL A 317 5.02 14.00 87.43
CA VAL A 317 4.99 15.28 86.69
C VAL A 317 5.26 16.42 87.69
N PRO A 318 6.11 17.39 87.34
CA PRO A 318 5.63 18.79 87.33
C PRO A 318 6.15 19.65 86.16
N ARG A 319 5.30 20.61 85.77
CA ARG A 319 5.55 21.80 84.94
C ARG A 319 5.05 23.02 85.78
N PRO A 320 5.19 24.28 85.35
CA PRO A 320 6.33 25.02 84.75
C PRO A 320 6.70 26.28 85.60
N ASN A 321 7.62 27.15 85.15
CA ASN A 321 7.45 28.62 85.02
C ASN A 321 8.77 29.44 84.95
N GLY A 322 8.79 30.48 84.10
CA GLY A 322 9.60 31.72 84.19
C GLY A 322 11.13 31.66 83.99
N GLU A 323 11.83 32.76 83.69
CA GLU A 323 11.44 33.99 82.95
C GLU A 323 12.72 34.81 82.57
N CYS A 324 12.68 35.53 81.43
CA CYS A 324 13.64 36.58 80.92
C CYS A 324 15.18 36.40 81.03
N PHE A 325 15.91 36.56 79.90
CA PHE A 325 16.76 37.74 79.58
C PHE A 325 17.70 37.52 78.35
N GLU A 326 17.83 38.55 77.51
CA GLU A 326 18.83 38.76 76.43
C GLU A 326 20.10 39.45 77.01
N PRO A 327 21.24 39.65 76.27
CA PRO A 327 21.51 39.36 74.85
C PRO A 327 22.78 38.51 74.58
N GLY A 328 22.96 38.09 73.32
CA GLY A 328 23.96 37.06 72.94
C GLY A 328 25.40 37.51 72.64
N GLN A 329 26.26 36.51 72.36
CA GLN A 329 27.47 36.67 71.57
C GLN A 329 27.95 35.35 70.91
N THR A 330 28.98 35.45 70.08
CA THR A 330 29.42 34.46 69.08
C THR A 330 30.03 33.15 69.62
N ALA A 331 29.86 32.09 68.82
CA ALA A 331 30.84 31.02 68.48
C ALA A 331 30.38 29.57 68.73
N LYS A 332 30.52 28.78 67.65
CA LYS A 332 30.59 27.30 67.55
C LYS A 332 30.36 26.48 68.84
N SER A 333 29.19 25.85 68.91
CA SER A 333 29.07 24.49 69.45
C SER A 333 28.01 23.72 68.66
N GLY A 334 28.26 22.44 68.38
CA GLY A 334 27.30 21.56 67.72
C GLY A 334 26.65 20.63 68.75
N ALA A 335 25.38 20.90 69.07
CA ALA A 335 24.53 19.99 69.85
C ALA A 335 23.07 20.22 69.46
N THR A 336 22.32 19.13 69.30
CA THR A 336 20.86 19.10 69.12
C THR A 336 20.29 20.15 68.16
N ALA A 337 20.34 19.87 66.86
CA ALA A 337 19.24 20.33 66.01
C ALA A 337 17.94 19.72 66.56
N ASP A 338 16.88 20.52 66.70
CA ASP A 338 15.57 19.99 67.05
C ASP A 338 15.08 19.12 65.88
N LEU A 339 14.66 17.89 66.15
CA LEU A 339 14.22 16.94 65.13
C LEU A 339 13.08 17.52 64.29
N PHE A 340 12.22 18.35 64.89
CA PHE A 340 11.19 19.10 64.16
C PHE A 340 11.81 20.14 63.21
N SER A 341 12.86 20.84 63.60
CA SER A 341 13.53 21.82 62.73
C SER A 341 14.26 21.17 61.55
N GLU A 342 14.86 19.99 61.74
CA GLU A 342 15.60 19.27 60.70
C GLU A 342 14.66 18.54 59.72
N ILE A 343 13.58 17.93 60.21
CA ILE A 343 12.49 17.40 59.37
C ILE A 343 11.81 18.55 58.60
N ASN A 344 11.38 19.62 59.27
CA ASN A 344 10.70 20.72 58.59
C ASN A 344 11.62 21.41 57.57
N LEU A 345 12.92 21.56 57.83
CA LEU A 345 13.85 22.15 56.86
C LEU A 345 14.06 21.26 55.64
N THR A 346 14.22 19.95 55.82
CA THR A 346 14.39 19.00 54.71
C THR A 346 13.09 18.83 53.91
N GLU A 347 11.92 18.84 54.56
CA GLU A 347 10.61 18.85 53.91
C GLU A 347 10.37 20.15 53.13
N ILE A 348 10.68 21.32 53.71
CA ILE A 348 10.59 22.62 53.01
C ILE A 348 11.57 22.69 51.83
N GLN A 349 12.77 22.10 51.93
CA GLN A 349 13.69 22.00 50.80
C GLN A 349 13.15 21.08 49.70
N LYS A 350 12.59 19.92 50.06
CA LYS A 350 11.95 18.98 49.12
C LYS A 350 10.74 19.61 48.42
N LEU A 351 9.88 20.32 49.15
CA LEU A 351 8.73 21.05 48.61
C LEU A 351 9.16 22.20 47.69
N LYS A 352 10.24 22.93 48.02
CA LYS A 352 10.83 23.94 47.13
C LYS A 352 11.38 23.31 45.85
N GLN A 353 12.04 22.16 45.93
CA GLN A 353 12.55 21.48 44.74
C GLN A 353 11.41 20.93 43.87
N GLN A 354 10.35 20.38 44.48
CA GLN A 354 9.13 20.00 43.76
C GLN A 354 8.43 21.19 43.10
N LEU A 355 8.37 22.35 43.76
CA LEU A 355 7.83 23.59 43.17
C LEU A 355 8.64 24.02 41.94
N VAL A 356 9.97 24.04 42.03
CA VAL A 356 10.84 24.36 40.89
C VAL A 356 10.68 23.35 39.74
N THR A 357 10.55 22.06 40.04
CA THR A 357 10.26 21.04 39.01
C THR A 357 8.91 21.31 38.33
N VAL A 358 7.85 21.59 39.10
CA VAL A 358 6.52 21.92 38.56
C VAL A 358 6.51 23.24 37.78
N GLU A 359 7.34 24.23 38.16
CA GLU A 359 7.53 25.46 37.38
C GLU A 359 8.24 25.19 36.05
N CYS A 360 9.28 24.33 36.03
CA CYS A 360 9.92 23.88 34.79
C CYS A 360 8.97 23.06 33.89
N GLU A 361 8.21 22.12 34.46
CA GLU A 361 7.19 21.33 33.74
C GLU A 361 6.10 22.24 33.17
N LYS A 362 5.62 23.22 33.94
CA LYS A 362 4.67 24.24 33.47
C LYS A 362 5.22 25.05 32.30
N VAL A 363 6.50 25.44 32.34
CA VAL A 363 7.13 26.16 31.21
C VAL A 363 7.23 25.25 29.98
N ALA A 364 7.62 23.98 30.13
CA ALA A 364 7.69 23.02 29.02
C ALA A 364 6.31 22.71 28.40
N VAL A 365 5.26 22.62 29.22
CA VAL A 365 3.87 22.48 28.75
C VAL A 365 3.40 23.75 28.04
N MET A 366 3.77 24.95 28.53
CA MET A 366 3.46 26.21 27.85
C MET A 366 4.16 26.34 26.49
N THR A 367 5.43 25.94 26.36
CA THR A 367 6.13 25.95 25.05
C THR A 367 5.55 24.91 24.11
N SER A 368 5.27 23.69 24.59
CA SER A 368 4.63 22.64 23.78
C SER A 368 3.22 23.04 23.30
N LEU A 369 2.44 23.72 24.15
CA LEU A 369 1.14 24.30 23.78
C LEU A 369 1.29 25.38 22.71
N GLN A 370 2.28 26.27 22.84
CA GLN A 370 2.55 27.32 21.85
C GLN A 370 3.02 26.72 20.50
N GLU A 371 3.89 25.71 20.53
CA GLU A 371 4.33 24.98 19.34
C GLU A 371 3.14 24.30 18.65
N SER A 372 2.30 23.59 19.40
CA SER A 372 1.06 22.96 18.92
C SER A 372 0.11 24.01 18.30
N GLN A 373 -0.04 25.18 18.92
CA GLN A 373 -0.84 26.28 18.40
C GLN A 373 -0.28 26.84 17.07
N THR A 374 1.04 26.96 16.93
CA THR A 374 1.66 27.37 15.65
C THR A 374 1.55 26.29 14.57
N GLN A 375 1.59 25.01 14.93
CA GLN A 375 1.36 23.90 14.00
C GLN A 375 -0.10 23.87 13.52
N LEU A 376 -1.06 24.18 14.42
CA LEU A 376 -2.47 24.33 14.06
C LEU A 376 -2.67 25.50 13.08
N GLN A 377 -2.04 26.66 13.32
CA GLN A 377 -2.08 27.81 12.42
C GLN A 377 -1.52 27.47 11.04
N HIS A 378 -0.32 26.88 10.97
CA HIS A 378 0.30 26.49 9.70
C HIS A 378 -0.51 25.43 8.93
N THR A 379 -1.12 24.46 9.63
CA THR A 379 -1.99 23.46 8.97
C THR A 379 -3.33 24.06 8.52
N GLN A 380 -3.89 25.03 9.25
CA GLN A 380 -5.06 25.79 8.81
C GLN A 380 -4.76 26.68 7.59
N GLU A 381 -3.61 27.35 7.55
CA GLU A 381 -3.15 28.13 6.39
C GLU A 381 -2.93 27.24 5.16
N ALA A 382 -2.28 26.08 5.33
CA ALA A 382 -2.11 25.09 4.27
C ALA A 382 -3.46 24.55 3.76
N LEU A 383 -4.42 24.28 4.66
CA LEU A 383 -5.77 23.85 4.28
C LEU A 383 -6.52 24.94 3.49
N MET A 384 -6.41 26.21 3.89
CA MET A 384 -6.97 27.34 3.16
C MET A 384 -6.33 27.49 1.77
N GLU A 385 -5.02 27.28 1.64
CA GLU A 385 -4.33 27.31 0.35
C GLU A 385 -4.76 26.15 -0.57
N GLN A 386 -4.97 24.95 -0.03
CA GLN A 386 -5.52 23.80 -0.79
C GLN A 386 -6.98 24.03 -1.18
N HIS A 387 -7.81 24.63 -0.31
CA HIS A 387 -9.18 24.99 -0.64
C HIS A 387 -9.23 26.04 -1.76
N GLU A 388 -8.33 27.04 -1.74
CA GLU A 388 -8.18 28.03 -2.81
C GLU A 388 -7.67 27.40 -4.12
N LYS A 389 -6.74 26.43 -4.06
CA LYS A 389 -6.30 25.63 -5.22
C LYS A 389 -7.46 24.81 -5.81
N ALA A 390 -8.24 24.14 -4.98
CA ALA A 390 -9.43 23.38 -5.39
C ALA A 390 -10.51 24.30 -5.99
N ARG A 391 -10.76 25.48 -5.41
CA ARG A 391 -11.67 26.50 -5.94
C ARG A 391 -11.22 26.99 -7.31
N ARG A 392 -9.92 27.27 -7.51
CA ARG A 392 -9.34 27.62 -8.82
C ARG A 392 -9.46 26.49 -9.83
N LEU A 393 -9.28 25.22 -9.42
CA LEU A 393 -9.47 24.07 -10.30
C LEU A 393 -10.94 23.90 -10.71
N SER A 394 -11.88 24.02 -9.78
CA SER A 394 -13.32 24.01 -10.06
C SER A 394 -13.73 25.14 -11.02
N GLN A 395 -13.15 26.34 -10.87
CA GLN A 395 -13.33 27.45 -11.82
C GLN A 395 -12.74 27.15 -13.22
N LYS A 396 -11.61 26.42 -13.31
CA LYS A 396 -11.09 25.93 -14.61
C LYS A 396 -12.01 24.87 -15.23
N VAL A 397 -12.50 23.90 -14.44
CA VAL A 397 -13.40 22.83 -14.93
C VAL A 397 -14.74 23.40 -15.40
N THR A 398 -15.36 24.31 -14.64
CA THR A 398 -16.60 24.99 -15.06
C THR A 398 -16.40 25.88 -16.30
N ASN A 399 -15.24 26.51 -16.46
CA ASN A 399 -14.90 27.21 -17.70
C ASN A 399 -14.67 26.25 -18.88
N LEU A 400 -14.04 25.09 -18.68
CA LEU A 400 -13.90 24.06 -19.71
C LEU A 400 -15.26 23.48 -20.12
N HIS A 401 -16.16 23.21 -19.17
CA HIS A 401 -17.55 22.83 -19.46
C HIS A 401 -18.27 23.92 -20.27
N ARG A 402 -18.13 25.20 -19.90
CA ARG A 402 -18.73 26.33 -20.62
C ARG A 402 -18.24 26.39 -22.07
N LEU A 403 -16.93 26.24 -22.29
CA LEU A 403 -16.31 26.21 -23.62
C LEU A 403 -16.74 24.97 -24.42
N HIS A 404 -16.90 23.82 -23.77
CA HIS A 404 -17.40 22.59 -24.42
C HIS A 404 -18.88 22.71 -24.82
N LEU A 405 -19.71 23.38 -24.01
CA LEU A 405 -21.09 23.70 -24.40
C LEU A 405 -21.15 24.71 -25.55
N GLN A 406 -20.26 25.70 -25.61
CA GLN A 406 -20.18 26.63 -26.75
C GLN A 406 -19.62 25.96 -28.02
N GLY A 407 -18.62 25.08 -27.90
CA GLY A 407 -18.06 24.33 -29.03
C GLY A 407 -19.04 23.36 -29.70
N ASN A 408 -20.13 22.99 -29.01
CA ASN A 408 -21.23 22.21 -29.55
C ASN A 408 -22.39 23.08 -30.10
N GLN A 409 -22.18 24.39 -30.33
CA GLN A 409 -23.19 25.32 -30.87
C GLN A 409 -22.78 26.03 -32.18
N GLU A 410 -22.15 25.32 -33.10
CA GLU A 410 -22.13 25.73 -34.53
C GLU A 410 -23.28 25.09 -35.32
N PHE A 411 -24.53 25.48 -35.01
CA PHE A 411 -25.64 25.72 -35.95
C PHE A 411 -26.84 26.30 -35.16
N PRO A 412 -27.68 27.19 -35.73
CA PRO A 412 -28.53 28.08 -34.94
C PRO A 412 -29.91 27.48 -34.62
N ALA A 413 -30.27 27.49 -33.32
CA ALA A 413 -31.64 27.37 -32.84
C ALA A 413 -31.96 28.60 -31.96
N ALA A 414 -32.72 29.55 -32.51
CA ALA A 414 -33.12 30.76 -31.80
C ALA A 414 -34.44 30.53 -31.03
N LEU A 415 -34.56 31.22 -29.87
CA LEU A 415 -35.68 31.14 -28.92
C LEU A 415 -35.67 29.78 -28.15
N ILE A 416 -35.90 29.74 -26.83
CA ILE A 416 -36.95 30.42 -26.06
C ILE A 416 -36.45 30.98 -24.70
N SER A 417 -36.88 32.21 -24.38
CA SER A 417 -36.95 32.90 -23.07
C SER A 417 -35.83 32.77 -22.01
N SER A 418 -35.22 33.92 -21.68
CA SER A 418 -34.93 34.32 -20.28
C SER A 418 -36.24 34.79 -19.62
N PRO A 419 -36.43 34.68 -18.28
CA PRO A 419 -35.98 35.76 -17.40
C PRO A 419 -35.42 35.35 -16.01
N ASN A 420 -34.37 36.06 -15.61
CA ASN A 420 -34.07 36.66 -14.30
C ASN A 420 -34.38 35.90 -12.98
N SER A 421 -33.34 35.77 -12.13
CA SER A 421 -33.32 36.48 -10.84
C SER A 421 -31.90 36.76 -10.37
N GLU A 422 -31.70 37.92 -9.73
CA GLU A 422 -30.53 38.23 -8.88
C GLU A 422 -30.87 37.92 -7.40
N THR A 423 -29.99 38.32 -6.47
CA THR A 423 -30.13 38.27 -4.98
C THR A 423 -30.24 36.87 -4.35
N LEU A 424 -29.68 36.59 -3.15
CA LEU A 424 -28.65 37.28 -2.34
C LEU A 424 -27.93 36.20 -1.48
N MET A 425 -26.89 36.57 -0.73
CA MET A 425 -26.36 35.75 0.37
C MET A 425 -27.41 35.56 1.48
N GLU A 426 -27.44 34.39 2.13
CA GLU A 426 -27.53 34.32 3.59
C GLU A 426 -26.89 33.00 4.10
N LEU A 427 -26.75 32.87 5.43
CA LEU A 427 -25.85 31.92 6.10
C LEU A 427 -26.58 30.93 7.00
N ASP A 428 -25.94 29.77 7.18
CA ASP A 428 -25.95 28.91 8.37
C ASP A 428 -27.24 28.20 8.84
N ARG A 429 -26.95 27.04 9.44
CA ARG A 429 -27.65 26.30 10.53
C ARG A 429 -28.63 25.17 10.23
N GLU A 430 -28.28 24.10 10.96
CA GLU A 430 -29.10 23.18 11.74
C GLU A 430 -29.64 21.90 11.08
N GLU A 431 -29.50 20.84 11.87
CA GLU A 431 -30.02 19.50 11.63
C GLU A 431 -31.53 19.50 11.92
N GLU A 432 -32.31 18.73 11.17
CA GLU A 432 -32.94 17.55 11.76
C GLU A 432 -33.60 16.63 10.73
N THR A 433 -33.67 15.36 11.13
CA THR A 433 -34.38 14.21 10.56
C THR A 433 -35.45 14.45 9.47
N ILE A 434 -35.26 13.84 8.30
CA ILE A 434 -36.36 13.20 7.56
C ILE A 434 -35.97 11.73 7.32
N ASP A 435 -36.87 10.83 7.73
CA ASP A 435 -36.65 9.39 7.68
C ASP A 435 -37.13 8.79 6.34
N ARG A 436 -36.39 7.78 5.84
CA ARG A 436 -36.86 6.68 4.97
C ARG A 436 -38.02 6.98 3.99
N ALA A 437 -37.69 7.38 2.76
CA ALA A 437 -38.22 6.77 1.53
C ALA A 437 -37.66 7.39 0.22
N GLU A 438 -36.50 6.95 -0.28
CA GLU A 438 -36.18 6.99 -1.73
C GLU A 438 -34.96 6.11 -2.10
N SER A 439 -35.12 4.78 -2.00
CA SER A 439 -34.07 3.80 -2.34
C SER A 439 -34.47 2.91 -3.53
N GLU A 440 -35.15 3.47 -4.55
CA GLU A 440 -35.74 2.65 -5.64
C GLU A 440 -35.67 3.26 -7.06
N THR A 441 -34.89 4.31 -7.28
CA THR A 441 -34.80 5.03 -8.58
C THR A 441 -33.42 4.98 -9.28
N LEU A 442 -32.38 4.40 -8.66
CA LEU A 442 -31.01 4.30 -9.23
C LEU A 442 -30.51 2.85 -9.45
N SER A 443 -31.38 1.95 -9.91
CA SER A 443 -31.02 0.56 -10.28
C SER A 443 -31.73 0.04 -11.55
N LYS A 444 -31.82 0.88 -12.60
CA LYS A 444 -32.43 0.51 -13.90
C LYS A 444 -31.61 0.90 -15.15
N SER A 445 -30.28 0.99 -15.01
CA SER A 445 -29.37 1.37 -16.11
C SER A 445 -28.20 0.41 -16.35
N LEU A 446 -28.16 -0.75 -15.68
CA LEU A 446 -27.11 -1.76 -15.88
C LEU A 446 -27.64 -3.20 -15.85
N PHE A 447 -28.56 -3.52 -16.76
CA PHE A 447 -28.92 -4.90 -17.09
C PHE A 447 -28.82 -5.10 -18.60
N VAL A 448 -27.66 -5.53 -19.07
CA VAL A 448 -27.47 -6.04 -20.43
C VAL A 448 -27.87 -7.51 -20.44
N PRO A 449 -28.93 -7.93 -21.13
CA PRO A 449 -29.34 -9.34 -21.16
C PRO A 449 -28.29 -10.16 -21.92
N HIS A 450 -27.60 -11.08 -21.23
CA HIS A 450 -26.57 -11.91 -21.82
C HIS A 450 -27.19 -13.08 -22.63
N ALA A 451 -27.85 -12.74 -23.74
CA ALA A 451 -28.50 -13.69 -24.63
C ALA A 451 -27.52 -14.21 -25.70
N TRP A 452 -26.56 -15.04 -25.29
CA TRP A 452 -25.71 -15.81 -26.22
C TRP A 452 -26.39 -17.12 -26.64
N SER A 453 -27.55 -17.00 -27.29
CA SER A 453 -28.07 -18.06 -28.17
C SER A 453 -27.31 -17.99 -29.49
N GLY A 454 -26.60 -19.07 -29.85
CA GLY A 454 -25.69 -19.06 -30.99
C GLY A 454 -26.38 -19.17 -32.35
N ASP A 455 -26.48 -18.06 -33.08
CA ASP A 455 -26.82 -18.04 -34.51
C ASP A 455 -25.56 -18.10 -35.39
N PRO A 456 -25.45 -19.02 -36.37
CA PRO A 456 -24.28 -19.12 -37.25
C PRO A 456 -24.07 -17.92 -38.21
N ALA A 457 -25.09 -17.05 -38.37
CA ALA A 457 -25.22 -16.15 -39.50
C ALA A 457 -24.10 -15.09 -39.65
N VAL A 458 -23.50 -14.62 -38.55
CA VAL A 458 -22.52 -13.52 -38.59
C VAL A 458 -21.16 -13.98 -39.15
N TYR A 459 -20.78 -15.24 -38.95
CA TYR A 459 -19.57 -15.79 -39.57
C TYR A 459 -19.75 -16.11 -41.06
N CYS A 460 -20.98 -16.36 -41.52
CA CYS A 460 -21.23 -16.66 -42.93
C CYS A 460 -20.84 -15.50 -43.85
N VAL A 461 -21.22 -14.26 -43.52
CA VAL A 461 -20.97 -13.08 -44.38
C VAL A 461 -19.48 -12.80 -44.54
N ALA A 462 -18.72 -12.76 -43.44
CA ALA A 462 -17.27 -12.57 -43.50
C ALA A 462 -16.55 -13.73 -44.22
N VAL A 463 -17.07 -14.96 -44.13
CA VAL A 463 -16.52 -16.11 -44.88
C VAL A 463 -16.87 -16.03 -46.37
N THR A 464 -18.05 -15.56 -46.77
CA THR A 464 -18.37 -15.32 -48.18
C THR A 464 -17.53 -14.21 -48.78
N GLU A 465 -17.36 -13.07 -48.09
CA GLU A 465 -16.49 -11.97 -48.52
C GLU A 465 -15.03 -12.43 -48.68
N VAL A 466 -14.51 -13.22 -47.73
CA VAL A 466 -13.15 -13.80 -47.82
C VAL A 466 -13.04 -14.85 -48.94
N VAL A 467 -14.11 -15.56 -49.30
CA VAL A 467 -14.13 -16.47 -50.46
C VAL A 467 -14.20 -15.71 -51.78
N GLU A 468 -14.98 -14.64 -51.85
CA GLU A 468 -15.13 -13.77 -53.04
C GLU A 468 -13.83 -13.00 -53.31
N LEU A 469 -13.26 -12.32 -52.31
CA LEU A 469 -11.94 -11.68 -52.41
C LEU A 469 -10.83 -12.68 -52.79
N LYS A 470 -10.93 -13.94 -52.35
CA LYS A 470 -10.00 -15.01 -52.72
C LYS A 470 -10.23 -15.52 -54.15
N ALA A 471 -11.45 -15.48 -54.65
CA ALA A 471 -11.77 -15.78 -56.06
C ALA A 471 -11.31 -14.64 -56.98
N GLU A 472 -11.53 -13.38 -56.61
CA GLU A 472 -11.01 -12.20 -57.31
C GLU A 472 -9.48 -12.20 -57.34
N MET A 473 -8.82 -12.45 -56.21
CA MET A 473 -7.35 -12.60 -56.14
C MET A 473 -6.83 -13.80 -56.94
N LYS A 474 -7.66 -14.81 -57.24
CA LYS A 474 -7.31 -15.89 -58.18
C LYS A 474 -7.51 -15.44 -59.64
N ALA A 475 -8.62 -14.79 -59.96
CA ALA A 475 -8.90 -14.27 -61.31
C ALA A 475 -7.91 -13.18 -61.74
N LEU A 476 -7.47 -12.31 -60.82
CA LEU A 476 -6.41 -11.32 -61.04
C LEU A 476 -5.05 -12.00 -61.26
N ARG A 477 -4.75 -13.10 -60.55
CA ARG A 477 -3.54 -13.91 -60.79
C ARG A 477 -3.58 -14.65 -62.12
N GLU A 478 -4.73 -15.16 -62.54
CA GLU A 478 -4.90 -15.79 -63.86
C GLU A 478 -4.82 -14.76 -65.00
N LYS A 479 -5.34 -13.54 -64.81
CA LYS A 479 -5.14 -12.42 -65.74
C LYS A 479 -3.68 -11.96 -65.81
N LEU A 480 -2.93 -12.03 -64.71
CA LEU A 480 -1.48 -11.75 -64.67
C LEU A 480 -0.62 -12.93 -65.17
N ALA A 481 -1.22 -14.09 -65.41
CA ALA A 481 -0.56 -15.30 -65.93
C ALA A 481 -0.86 -15.58 -67.41
N GLN A 482 -1.66 -14.73 -68.07
CA GLN A 482 -1.77 -14.69 -69.53
C GLN A 482 -0.46 -14.11 -70.10
N PRO A 483 0.29 -14.85 -70.95
CA PRO A 483 1.35 -14.26 -71.75
C PRO A 483 0.72 -13.43 -72.86
N ASP A 484 1.09 -12.16 -72.97
CA ASP A 484 0.63 -11.29 -74.04
C ASP A 484 1.43 -11.59 -75.33
N GLU A 485 0.90 -12.44 -76.21
CA GLU A 485 1.43 -12.62 -77.57
C GLU A 485 1.08 -11.38 -78.44
N GLY A 486 1.76 -10.27 -78.15
CA GLY A 486 1.39 -8.92 -78.58
C GLY A 486 2.53 -8.07 -79.14
N THR A 487 3.21 -8.55 -80.21
CA THR A 487 4.18 -7.79 -81.06
C THR A 487 5.56 -7.47 -80.43
N PRO A 488 6.62 -7.16 -81.24
CA PRO A 488 8.00 -7.51 -80.88
C PRO A 488 8.96 -6.34 -80.58
N GLU A 489 10.16 -6.71 -80.13
CA GLU A 489 11.40 -5.92 -80.05
C GLU A 489 11.41 -4.59 -79.28
N GLU A 490 11.68 -4.64 -77.96
CA GLU A 490 12.74 -3.77 -77.42
C GLU A 490 13.50 -4.35 -76.20
N LYS A 491 14.82 -4.55 -76.37
CA LYS A 491 15.90 -4.64 -75.36
C LYS A 491 15.57 -5.30 -74.00
N PRO A 492 15.76 -6.64 -73.83
CA PRO A 492 15.34 -7.40 -72.65
C PRO A 492 16.18 -7.21 -71.36
N GLY A 493 17.02 -6.17 -71.27
CA GLY A 493 18.05 -6.03 -70.24
C GLY A 493 17.65 -5.30 -68.96
N GLN A 494 16.92 -4.18 -69.05
CA GLN A 494 16.78 -3.23 -67.93
C GLN A 494 15.38 -3.20 -67.31
N GLY A 495 14.31 -3.33 -68.11
CA GLY A 495 12.94 -3.39 -67.59
C GLY A 495 12.71 -4.60 -66.65
N THR A 496 13.37 -5.72 -66.94
CA THR A 496 13.27 -6.97 -66.16
C THR A 496 13.88 -6.85 -64.76
N GLU A 497 14.96 -6.07 -64.60
CA GLU A 497 15.55 -5.81 -63.29
C GLU A 497 14.78 -4.70 -62.54
N LEU A 498 14.35 -3.63 -63.22
CA LEU A 498 13.48 -2.61 -62.62
C LEU A 498 12.20 -3.24 -62.06
N GLN A 499 11.51 -4.08 -62.83
CA GLN A 499 10.28 -4.74 -62.38
C GLN A 499 10.53 -5.77 -61.25
N LYS A 500 11.74 -6.36 -61.14
CA LYS A 500 12.13 -7.13 -59.94
C LYS A 500 12.32 -6.21 -58.73
N VAL A 501 13.01 -5.09 -58.88
CA VAL A 501 13.27 -4.12 -57.80
C VAL A 501 11.97 -3.50 -57.29
N GLU A 502 11.03 -3.14 -58.16
CA GLU A 502 9.69 -2.68 -57.76
C GLU A 502 8.94 -3.74 -56.95
N ARG A 503 8.94 -5.00 -57.40
CA ARG A 503 8.32 -6.12 -56.67
C ARG A 503 9.01 -6.38 -55.32
N GLN A 504 10.34 -6.23 -55.26
CA GLN A 504 11.12 -6.34 -54.03
C GLN A 504 10.75 -5.23 -53.04
N VAL A 505 10.71 -3.97 -53.47
CA VAL A 505 10.32 -2.82 -52.64
C VAL A 505 8.87 -2.95 -52.14
N ILE A 506 7.94 -3.45 -52.97
CA ILE A 506 6.56 -3.73 -52.56
C ILE A 506 6.52 -4.83 -51.49
N LEU A 507 7.30 -5.91 -51.65
CA LEU A 507 7.39 -6.98 -50.65
C LEU A 507 8.03 -6.50 -49.34
N GLU A 508 9.11 -5.72 -49.41
CA GLU A 508 9.78 -5.12 -48.25
C GLU A 508 8.86 -4.18 -47.48
N LYS A 509 8.06 -3.36 -48.18
CA LYS A 509 7.02 -2.53 -47.57
C LYS A 509 5.94 -3.37 -46.88
N ILE A 510 5.42 -4.41 -47.54
CA ILE A 510 4.43 -5.33 -46.94
C ILE A 510 5.02 -6.07 -45.72
N CYS A 511 6.32 -6.38 -45.73
CA CYS A 511 7.03 -6.95 -44.58
C CYS A 511 7.20 -5.93 -43.44
N HIS A 512 7.55 -4.67 -43.72
CA HIS A 512 7.58 -3.61 -42.71
C HIS A 512 6.21 -3.40 -42.08
N GLU A 513 5.16 -3.20 -42.87
CA GLU A 513 3.80 -3.02 -42.37
C GLU A 513 3.31 -4.20 -41.52
N ARG A 514 3.76 -5.43 -41.81
CA ARG A 514 3.48 -6.61 -40.99
C ARG A 514 4.29 -6.61 -39.70
N GLN A 515 5.56 -6.24 -39.74
CA GLN A 515 6.41 -6.16 -38.56
C GLN A 515 5.92 -5.07 -37.59
N GLU A 516 5.51 -3.91 -38.09
CA GLU A 516 4.86 -2.84 -37.30
C GLU A 516 3.56 -3.32 -36.65
N LYS A 517 2.71 -4.05 -37.40
CA LYS A 517 1.47 -4.64 -36.87
C LYS A 517 1.76 -5.70 -35.79
N ILE A 518 2.80 -6.51 -35.95
CA ILE A 518 3.26 -7.46 -34.92
C ILE A 518 3.73 -6.70 -33.68
N SER A 519 4.64 -5.73 -33.81
CA SER A 519 5.16 -4.98 -32.65
C SER A 519 4.08 -4.14 -31.95
N LYS A 520 3.04 -3.67 -32.67
CA LYS A 520 1.87 -3.05 -32.04
C LYS A 520 1.05 -4.06 -31.23
N LEU A 521 0.81 -5.25 -31.77
CA LEU A 521 0.10 -6.33 -31.05
C LEU A 521 0.92 -6.87 -29.87
N GLU A 522 2.25 -6.90 -29.96
CA GLU A 522 3.15 -7.24 -28.84
C GLU A 522 3.07 -6.20 -27.72
N LEU A 523 3.05 -4.91 -28.05
CA LEU A 523 2.83 -3.82 -27.08
C LEU A 523 1.44 -3.89 -26.43
N GLU A 524 0.38 -4.13 -27.22
CA GLU A 524 -0.99 -4.30 -26.71
C GLU A 524 -1.11 -5.53 -25.80
N LEU A 525 -0.46 -6.65 -26.15
CA LEU A 525 -0.38 -7.84 -25.32
C LEU A 525 0.43 -7.58 -24.03
N GLN A 526 1.53 -6.85 -24.10
CA GLN A 526 2.34 -6.50 -22.93
C GLN A 526 1.57 -5.57 -21.97
N ALA A 527 0.82 -4.60 -22.49
CA ALA A 527 -0.06 -3.74 -21.71
C ALA A 527 -1.22 -4.55 -21.08
N ALA A 528 -1.87 -5.44 -21.84
CA ALA A 528 -2.89 -6.33 -21.29
C ALA A 528 -2.32 -7.24 -20.18
N GLN A 529 -1.06 -7.70 -20.31
CA GLN A 529 -0.37 -8.46 -19.26
C GLN A 529 0.00 -7.62 -18.04
N SER A 530 0.34 -6.33 -18.15
CA SER A 530 0.56 -5.48 -16.97
C SER A 530 -0.76 -5.24 -16.22
N THR A 531 -1.83 -4.87 -16.92
CA THR A 531 -3.16 -4.69 -16.30
C THR A 531 -3.70 -5.99 -15.68
N ALA A 532 -3.41 -7.15 -16.27
CA ALA A 532 -3.73 -8.45 -15.67
C ALA A 532 -2.93 -8.75 -14.38
N ARG A 533 -1.65 -8.35 -14.31
CA ARG A 533 -0.83 -8.47 -13.09
C ARG A 533 -1.26 -7.48 -12.01
N GLU A 534 -1.62 -6.26 -12.39
CA GLU A 534 -2.13 -5.21 -11.49
C GLU A 534 -3.47 -5.63 -10.86
N SER A 535 -4.42 -6.10 -11.68
CA SER A 535 -5.72 -6.59 -11.20
C SER A 535 -5.60 -7.87 -10.36
N GLN A 536 -4.69 -8.79 -10.68
CA GLN A 536 -4.36 -9.92 -9.79
C GLN A 536 -3.71 -9.45 -8.48
N GLY A 537 -2.88 -8.40 -8.52
CA GLY A 537 -2.29 -7.76 -7.35
C GLY A 537 -3.34 -7.16 -6.42
N ALA A 538 -4.29 -6.40 -6.98
CA ALA A 538 -5.43 -5.85 -6.26
C ALA A 538 -6.36 -6.95 -5.69
N LEU A 539 -6.60 -8.03 -6.44
CA LEU A 539 -7.38 -9.18 -5.97
C LEU A 539 -6.72 -9.88 -4.78
N ASN A 540 -5.39 -10.03 -4.81
CA ASN A 540 -4.62 -10.58 -3.70
C ASN A 540 -4.67 -9.66 -2.47
N ALA A 541 -4.55 -8.34 -2.66
CA ALA A 541 -4.67 -7.37 -1.57
C ALA A 541 -6.06 -7.42 -0.90
N ALA A 542 -7.13 -7.42 -1.69
CA ALA A 542 -8.49 -7.58 -1.18
C ALA A 542 -8.71 -8.93 -0.45
N GLN A 543 -7.99 -10.00 -0.85
CA GLN A 543 -8.02 -11.28 -0.13
C GLN A 543 -7.29 -11.18 1.22
N ASP A 544 -6.11 -10.54 1.29
CA ASP A 544 -5.36 -10.31 2.52
C ASP A 544 -6.12 -9.38 3.50
N GLU A 545 -6.79 -8.34 2.99
CA GLU A 545 -7.69 -7.45 3.74
C GLU A 545 -8.89 -8.21 4.34
N LEU A 546 -9.57 -9.02 3.54
CA LEU A 546 -10.69 -9.85 4.01
C LEU A 546 -10.23 -10.89 5.06
N VAL A 547 -9.01 -11.43 4.96
CA VAL A 547 -8.44 -12.29 6.02
C VAL A 547 -8.18 -11.49 7.30
N THR A 548 -7.70 -10.25 7.19
CA THR A 548 -7.47 -9.36 8.33
C THR A 548 -8.77 -9.00 9.04
N LEU A 549 -9.81 -8.61 8.28
CA LEU A 549 -11.15 -8.35 8.82
C LEU A 549 -11.78 -9.61 9.46
N ARG A 550 -11.49 -10.81 8.94
CA ARG A 550 -11.86 -12.10 9.57
C ARG A 550 -11.17 -12.32 10.92
N GLU A 551 -9.93 -11.87 11.08
CA GLU A 551 -9.17 -11.94 12.34
C GLU A 551 -9.68 -10.91 13.36
N GLU A 552 -10.01 -9.69 12.92
CA GLU A 552 -10.54 -8.61 13.75
C GLU A 552 -11.95 -8.93 14.27
N LEU A 553 -12.86 -9.42 13.42
CA LEU A 553 -14.19 -9.86 13.84
C LEU A 553 -14.14 -11.00 14.87
N ALA A 554 -13.15 -11.88 14.78
CA ALA A 554 -12.96 -12.95 15.76
C ALA A 554 -12.45 -12.41 17.11
N GLN A 555 -11.56 -11.41 17.09
CA GLN A 555 -11.08 -10.72 18.29
C GLN A 555 -12.19 -9.92 18.97
N LEU A 556 -12.96 -9.14 18.22
CA LEU A 556 -14.07 -8.34 18.74
C LEU A 556 -15.18 -9.23 19.32
N TYR A 557 -15.53 -10.33 18.65
CA TYR A 557 -16.44 -11.34 19.21
C TYR A 557 -15.92 -11.94 20.53
N HIS A 558 -14.63 -12.29 20.60
CA HIS A 558 -14.03 -12.81 21.82
C HIS A 558 -14.11 -11.79 22.96
N HIS A 559 -13.81 -10.52 22.70
CA HIS A 559 -13.83 -9.45 23.70
C HIS A 559 -15.25 -9.16 24.20
N VAL A 560 -16.27 -9.14 23.33
CA VAL A 560 -17.67 -8.98 23.74
C VAL A 560 -18.14 -10.16 24.59
N CYS A 561 -17.78 -11.40 24.23
CA CYS A 561 -18.07 -12.57 25.06
C CYS A 561 -17.41 -12.47 26.45
N LEU A 562 -16.14 -12.04 26.55
CA LEU A 562 -15.48 -11.82 27.83
C LEU A 562 -16.19 -10.76 28.69
N CYS A 563 -16.58 -9.61 28.11
CA CYS A 563 -17.32 -8.55 28.80
C CYS A 563 -18.72 -8.98 29.29
N ASN A 564 -19.31 -10.01 28.65
CA ASN A 564 -20.57 -10.62 29.06
C ASN A 564 -20.41 -11.76 30.08
N ASN A 565 -19.18 -12.19 30.41
CA ASN A 565 -18.85 -13.43 31.13
C ASN A 565 -19.35 -14.71 30.41
N GLU A 566 -19.31 -14.74 29.08
CA GLU A 566 -19.78 -15.86 28.27
C GLU A 566 -18.62 -16.59 27.57
N THR A 567 -18.72 -17.92 27.48
CA THR A 567 -17.74 -18.74 26.75
C THR A 567 -17.91 -18.55 25.24
N PRO A 568 -16.88 -18.08 24.51
CA PRO A 568 -17.00 -17.85 23.07
C PRO A 568 -17.22 -19.18 22.31
N ASN A 569 -18.05 -19.16 21.28
CA ASN A 569 -18.33 -20.37 20.48
C ASN A 569 -17.04 -20.97 19.87
N ARG A 570 -16.88 -22.29 20.01
CA ARG A 570 -15.68 -23.03 19.57
C ARG A 570 -15.31 -22.76 18.10
N VAL A 571 -16.29 -22.68 17.21
CA VAL A 571 -16.10 -22.36 15.78
C VAL A 571 -15.40 -21.00 15.58
N MET A 572 -15.76 -19.99 16.38
CA MET A 572 -15.12 -18.66 16.33
C MET A 572 -13.71 -18.68 16.92
N LEU A 573 -13.49 -19.43 18.01
CA LEU A 573 -12.17 -19.63 18.61
C LEU A 573 -11.22 -20.39 17.69
N ASP A 574 -11.75 -21.29 16.86
CA ASP A 574 -10.96 -22.00 15.85
C ASP A 574 -10.56 -21.04 14.71
N TYR A 575 -11.43 -20.13 14.25
CA TYR A 575 -11.03 -19.07 13.31
C TYR A 575 -9.96 -18.12 13.88
N TYR A 576 -10.02 -17.79 15.18
CA TYR A 576 -9.02 -16.99 15.90
C TYR A 576 -7.67 -17.71 16.00
N ARG A 577 -7.66 -19.00 16.36
CA ARG A 577 -6.41 -19.80 16.39
C ARG A 577 -5.77 -19.98 15.02
N HIS A 578 -6.56 -20.06 13.94
CA HIS A 578 -6.02 -20.21 12.59
C HIS A 578 -5.29 -18.96 12.07
N GLY A 579 -5.68 -17.75 12.49
CA GLY A 579 -5.06 -16.50 12.01
C GLY A 579 -3.57 -16.41 12.32
N ARG A 580 -3.19 -16.67 13.58
CA ARG A 580 -1.79 -16.61 14.05
C ARG A 580 -0.83 -17.53 13.28
N GLY A 581 -1.31 -18.58 12.62
CA GLY A 581 -0.49 -19.49 11.81
C GLY A 581 -0.44 -19.17 10.30
N LEU A 582 -1.41 -18.43 9.76
CA LEU A 582 -1.53 -18.22 8.30
C LEU A 582 -0.57 -17.14 7.76
N ARG A 583 -0.23 -16.13 8.57
CA ARG A 583 0.58 -14.97 8.16
C ARG A 583 2.02 -15.31 7.72
N GLY A 584 2.56 -16.46 8.12
CA GLY A 584 3.82 -17.01 7.60
C GLY A 584 3.69 -17.85 6.31
N HIS A 585 2.51 -18.44 6.07
CA HIS A 585 2.26 -19.28 4.91
C HIS A 585 2.00 -18.45 3.65
N SER A 586 1.33 -17.31 3.76
CA SER A 586 1.15 -16.36 2.64
C SER A 586 2.50 -15.81 2.15
N ALA A 587 3.42 -15.48 3.05
CA ALA A 587 4.78 -15.06 2.68
C ALA A 587 5.55 -16.15 1.90
N SER A 588 5.48 -17.41 2.34
CA SER A 588 6.09 -18.55 1.64
C SER A 588 5.50 -18.77 0.24
N LEU A 589 4.17 -18.70 0.11
CA LEU A 589 3.50 -18.79 -1.20
C LEU A 589 3.81 -17.61 -2.12
N LYS A 590 4.00 -16.39 -1.57
CA LYS A 590 4.35 -15.18 -2.34
C LYS A 590 5.80 -15.24 -2.86
N ALA A 591 6.71 -15.86 -2.12
CA ALA A 591 8.04 -16.22 -2.62
C ALA A 591 7.96 -17.23 -3.78
N MET A 592 7.14 -18.28 -3.63
CA MET A 592 6.94 -19.29 -4.70
C MET A 592 6.18 -18.75 -5.92
N SER A 593 5.33 -17.73 -5.79
CA SER A 593 4.63 -17.13 -6.94
C SER A 593 5.56 -16.27 -7.81
N SER A 594 6.59 -15.65 -7.22
CA SER A 594 7.50 -14.74 -7.92
C SER A 594 8.45 -15.43 -8.91
N ASP A 595 8.67 -16.75 -8.78
CA ASP A 595 9.69 -17.49 -9.55
C ASP A 595 9.13 -18.14 -10.85
N ASN A 596 7.87 -17.85 -11.20
CA ASN A 596 7.16 -18.45 -12.35
C ASN A 596 7.57 -17.87 -13.72
N SER A 597 8.87 -17.79 -13.98
CA SER A 597 9.46 -17.58 -15.31
C SER A 597 10.06 -18.86 -15.93
N LYS A 598 10.13 -19.96 -15.16
CA LYS A 598 10.75 -21.23 -15.58
C LYS A 598 9.74 -22.38 -15.57
N VAL A 599 9.25 -22.71 -16.77
CA VAL A 599 8.33 -23.84 -16.99
C VAL A 599 8.94 -25.16 -16.50
N LEU A 600 8.13 -26.00 -15.86
CA LEU A 600 8.52 -27.30 -15.30
C LEU A 600 8.89 -28.33 -16.40
N LEU A 601 10.14 -28.26 -16.88
CA LEU A 601 10.72 -29.33 -17.69
C LEU A 601 11.27 -30.44 -16.80
N THR A 602 10.86 -31.69 -17.07
CA THR A 602 11.33 -32.86 -16.33
C THR A 602 12.85 -33.08 -16.51
N PRO A 603 13.59 -33.59 -15.51
CA PRO A 603 15.06 -33.63 -15.55
C PRO A 603 15.71 -34.36 -16.73
N ARG A 604 14.97 -35.24 -17.42
CA ARG A 604 15.42 -35.92 -18.65
C ARG A 604 15.38 -35.04 -19.90
N LEU A 605 14.53 -34.00 -19.94
CA LEU A 605 14.48 -33.03 -21.05
C LEU A 605 15.56 -31.96 -20.90
N SER A 606 15.76 -31.44 -19.69
CA SER A 606 16.80 -30.44 -19.38
C SER A 606 18.19 -30.93 -19.79
N ARG A 607 18.49 -32.22 -19.56
CA ARG A 607 19.76 -32.85 -19.98
C ARG A 607 19.90 -32.99 -21.51
N ARG A 608 18.80 -33.22 -22.24
CA ARG A 608 18.82 -33.32 -23.72
C ARG A 608 18.96 -31.97 -24.42
N LEU A 609 18.44 -30.89 -23.83
CA LEU A 609 18.60 -29.54 -24.37
C LEU A 609 20.02 -29.03 -24.15
N ALA A 610 20.60 -29.25 -22.96
CA ALA A 610 21.98 -28.87 -22.64
C ALA A 610 23.03 -29.51 -23.57
N THR A 611 22.78 -30.70 -24.12
CA THR A 611 23.65 -31.35 -25.11
C THR A 611 23.52 -30.83 -26.54
N VAL A 612 22.53 -29.97 -26.84
CA VAL A 612 22.28 -29.41 -28.17
C VAL A 612 22.66 -27.93 -28.25
N THR A 613 22.59 -27.19 -27.15
CA THR A 613 22.97 -25.76 -27.09
C THR A 613 24.47 -25.48 -27.11
N SER A 614 25.33 -26.51 -27.07
CA SER A 614 26.79 -26.35 -27.09
C SER A 614 27.39 -26.13 -28.48
N THR A 615 26.58 -26.11 -29.55
CA THR A 615 27.05 -26.01 -30.94
C THR A 615 26.30 -24.95 -31.77
N THR A 616 26.05 -23.76 -31.21
CA THR A 616 25.74 -22.55 -32.01
C THR A 616 26.12 -21.25 -31.30
N THR A 617 26.63 -20.30 -32.09
CA THR A 617 26.64 -18.84 -31.83
C THR A 617 27.13 -18.32 -30.46
N SER A 618 28.45 -18.09 -30.37
CA SER A 618 28.97 -16.91 -29.66
C SER A 618 28.94 -15.69 -30.61
N PRO A 619 28.74 -14.44 -30.15
CA PRO A 619 28.52 -13.29 -31.04
C PRO A 619 29.78 -12.84 -31.79
N ARG A 620 29.59 -12.39 -33.03
CA ARG A 620 30.58 -11.60 -33.78
C ARG A 620 30.00 -10.23 -34.06
N GLU A 621 30.44 -9.23 -33.31
CA GLU A 621 30.27 -7.84 -33.72
C GLU A 621 31.16 -7.54 -34.94
N SER A 622 30.63 -6.79 -35.91
CA SER A 622 31.44 -6.25 -37.00
C SER A 622 30.86 -4.94 -37.53
N ARG A 623 31.39 -3.82 -37.04
CA ARG A 623 31.29 -2.52 -37.70
C ARG A 623 32.57 -2.29 -38.51
N SER A 624 32.42 -2.05 -39.81
CA SER A 624 33.52 -1.78 -40.75
C SER A 624 33.57 -0.27 -41.08
N PRO A 625 34.60 0.27 -41.78
CA PRO A 625 35.81 -0.39 -42.31
C PRO A 625 37.15 0.34 -42.02
N SER A 626 38.27 -0.30 -42.39
CA SER A 626 39.43 0.24 -43.16
C SER A 626 40.85 -0.07 -42.63
N ALA A 627 41.80 -0.12 -43.58
CA ALA A 627 43.28 -0.16 -43.45
C ALA A 627 43.99 -1.38 -42.79
N SER A 628 44.75 -2.09 -43.63
CA SER A 628 45.93 -2.94 -43.33
C SER A 628 47.15 -2.06 -42.89
N PRO A 629 48.35 -2.57 -42.46
CA PRO A 629 48.95 -3.90 -42.76
C PRO A 629 49.90 -4.59 -41.72
N LEU A 630 50.28 -5.84 -42.05
CA LEU A 630 51.49 -6.63 -41.72
C LEU A 630 52.21 -6.51 -40.34
N LYS A 631 52.37 -7.65 -39.63
CA LYS A 631 53.68 -8.35 -39.51
C LYS A 631 53.61 -9.80 -38.98
N GLU A 632 54.74 -10.51 -39.12
CA GLU A 632 55.03 -11.93 -38.83
C GLU A 632 55.82 -12.11 -37.48
N PRO A 633 56.34 -13.31 -37.06
CA PRO A 633 55.61 -14.54 -36.68
C PRO A 633 56.29 -15.40 -35.55
N LEU A 634 55.86 -16.67 -35.37
CA LEU A 634 56.61 -17.84 -34.81
C LEU A 634 56.95 -17.86 -33.27
N PRO A 635 57.53 -18.95 -32.67
CA PRO A 635 56.92 -20.28 -32.46
C PRO A 635 57.28 -20.98 -31.10
N GLN A 636 57.13 -22.32 -31.01
CA GLN A 636 57.88 -23.28 -30.15
C GLN A 636 57.57 -23.33 -28.61
N GLU A 637 57.74 -24.43 -27.85
CA GLU A 637 57.94 -25.89 -28.13
C GLU A 637 57.67 -26.76 -26.85
N GLY A 638 57.56 -28.10 -27.00
CA GLY A 638 57.68 -29.11 -25.91
C GLY A 638 56.36 -29.79 -25.49
N ARG A 639 56.16 -31.13 -25.38
CA ARG A 639 56.97 -32.32 -24.94
C ARG A 639 57.18 -32.39 -23.41
N LYS A 640 57.22 -33.53 -22.70
CA LYS A 640 57.11 -35.02 -22.96
C LYS A 640 56.89 -35.71 -21.58
N ASP A 641 56.49 -36.98 -21.37
CA ASP A 641 55.91 -38.06 -22.20
C ASP A 641 54.47 -38.39 -21.68
N GLU A 642 53.97 -39.53 -21.15
CA GLU A 642 54.30 -40.98 -20.94
C GLU A 642 52.95 -41.77 -21.02
N LYS A 643 52.83 -42.87 -21.78
CA LYS A 643 53.12 -44.32 -21.52
C LYS A 643 52.16 -45.03 -20.53
N GLU A 644 51.68 -46.27 -20.75
CA GLU A 644 51.60 -47.19 -21.93
C GLU A 644 50.74 -48.44 -21.56
N VAL A 645 50.57 -49.40 -22.49
CA VAL A 645 50.17 -50.84 -22.30
C VAL A 645 48.66 -51.20 -22.31
N ASP A 646 48.22 -51.71 -23.49
CA ASP A 646 47.42 -52.94 -23.78
C ASP A 646 46.02 -53.19 -23.15
N ARG A 647 45.05 -53.89 -23.80
CA ARG A 647 44.91 -54.49 -25.16
C ARG A 647 43.44 -54.89 -25.46
N GLU A 648 43.13 -55.14 -26.75
CA GLU A 648 42.12 -56.09 -27.32
C GLU A 648 40.63 -55.95 -26.93
N ASP A 649 39.59 -56.22 -27.74
CA ASP A 649 39.41 -56.52 -29.20
C ASP A 649 37.93 -56.15 -29.56
N LEU A 650 37.57 -55.50 -30.68
CA LEU A 650 37.45 -55.93 -32.10
C LEU A 650 36.16 -56.70 -32.50
N GLN A 651 35.78 -56.58 -33.79
CA GLN A 651 34.55 -57.04 -34.49
C GLN A 651 33.22 -56.40 -34.00
N ALA A 652 32.44 -55.60 -34.78
CA ALA A 652 31.84 -55.75 -36.14
C ALA A 652 30.62 -56.71 -36.17
N ILE A 653 29.57 -56.56 -37.00
CA ILE A 653 29.43 -56.09 -38.40
C ILE A 653 28.14 -55.25 -38.62
N CYS A 654 28.00 -54.66 -39.83
CA CYS A 654 26.86 -53.97 -40.49
C CYS A 654 25.52 -54.79 -40.52
N GLU A 655 24.37 -54.38 -41.09
CA GLU A 655 24.06 -53.66 -42.35
C GLU A 655 22.73 -52.85 -42.35
N GLU A 656 22.68 -51.82 -43.21
CA GLU A 656 21.62 -51.45 -44.20
C GLU A 656 20.11 -51.59 -43.82
N SER A 657 19.23 -50.60 -44.01
CA SER A 657 18.85 -49.97 -45.30
C SER A 657 17.86 -48.79 -45.12
N ALA A 658 17.50 -48.09 -46.23
CA ALA A 658 16.55 -46.96 -46.28
C ALA A 658 15.99 -46.78 -47.73
N PRO A 659 15.06 -45.83 -48.07
CA PRO A 659 14.27 -44.92 -47.23
C PRO A 659 12.71 -45.16 -47.25
N PRO A 660 11.84 -44.73 -48.21
CA PRO A 660 11.55 -43.36 -48.69
C PRO A 660 10.04 -42.91 -48.78
N PHE A 661 9.87 -41.62 -49.09
CA PHE A 661 8.76 -40.92 -49.80
C PHE A 661 7.33 -40.70 -49.20
N THR A 662 7.13 -39.44 -48.78
CA THR A 662 6.00 -38.52 -49.09
C THR A 662 4.62 -38.62 -48.37
N PRO A 663 3.84 -37.51 -48.28
CA PRO A 663 2.73 -37.33 -47.31
C PRO A 663 1.32 -37.52 -47.91
N PRO A 664 0.25 -37.46 -47.08
CA PRO A 664 -0.68 -36.32 -47.22
C PRO A 664 -1.39 -35.79 -45.94
N THR A 665 -1.96 -34.60 -46.13
CA THR A 665 -3.15 -33.89 -45.59
C THR A 665 -4.15 -34.59 -44.64
N CYS A 666 -4.89 -33.73 -43.89
CA CYS A 666 -6.25 -33.87 -43.33
C CYS A 666 -6.41 -34.02 -41.79
N SER A 667 -6.97 -32.98 -41.18
CA SER A 667 -7.81 -33.03 -39.96
C SER A 667 -9.26 -33.41 -40.33
N PRO A 668 -10.24 -33.50 -39.40
CA PRO A 668 -10.16 -33.56 -37.93
C PRO A 668 -10.95 -34.75 -37.34
N SER A 669 -11.04 -34.87 -36.01
CA SER A 669 -12.13 -35.61 -35.35
C SER A 669 -12.37 -35.14 -33.92
N ILE A 670 -13.64 -34.98 -33.56
CA ILE A 670 -14.13 -34.59 -32.23
C ILE A 670 -14.55 -35.85 -31.48
N SER A 671 -14.18 -35.98 -30.20
CA SER A 671 -14.92 -36.81 -29.25
C SER A 671 -14.60 -36.39 -27.82
N ALA A 672 -15.63 -35.97 -27.09
CA ALA A 672 -15.61 -35.87 -25.64
C ALA A 672 -16.07 -37.20 -25.05
N SER A 673 -15.56 -37.57 -23.87
CA SER A 673 -16.36 -38.16 -22.79
C SER A 673 -15.59 -38.21 -21.49
N SER A 674 -16.28 -37.89 -20.40
CA SER A 674 -15.82 -38.11 -19.03
C SER A 674 -15.79 -39.60 -18.70
N SER A 675 -14.98 -40.01 -17.73
CA SER A 675 -15.31 -41.15 -16.85
C SER A 675 -14.57 -41.06 -15.52
N SER A 676 -15.35 -41.13 -14.43
CA SER A 676 -14.85 -41.24 -13.07
C SER A 676 -14.44 -42.69 -12.76
N SER A 677 -13.47 -42.89 -11.86
CA SER A 677 -13.25 -44.17 -11.19
C SER A 677 -12.81 -43.97 -9.75
N SER A 678 -13.60 -44.46 -8.81
CA SER A 678 -13.31 -44.44 -7.37
C SER A 678 -12.66 -45.76 -6.94
N SER A 679 -11.79 -45.74 -5.93
CA SER A 679 -11.40 -46.95 -5.19
C SER A 679 -11.23 -46.66 -3.70
N SER A 680 -11.43 -47.70 -2.89
CA SER A 680 -11.79 -47.67 -1.47
C SER A 680 -10.62 -47.53 -0.49
N SER A 681 -10.92 -46.98 0.69
CA SER A 681 -10.05 -46.93 1.88
C SER A 681 -9.71 -48.31 2.47
N PRO A 682 -8.72 -48.36 3.39
CA PRO A 682 -9.04 -48.64 4.79
C PRO A 682 -8.59 -47.50 5.74
N ALA A 683 -8.66 -47.69 7.07
CA ALA A 683 -8.89 -46.60 8.03
C ALA A 683 -7.94 -46.53 9.25
N LEU A 684 -7.98 -45.36 9.92
CA LEU A 684 -7.55 -45.03 11.29
C LEU A 684 -6.04 -45.05 11.63
N GLU A 685 -5.43 -43.85 11.70
CA GLU A 685 -5.03 -43.19 12.97
C GLU A 685 -4.69 -41.69 12.68
N PRO A 686 -4.79 -40.75 13.64
CA PRO A 686 -4.93 -39.32 13.33
C PRO A 686 -3.65 -38.48 13.49
N LEU A 687 -2.80 -38.44 12.46
CA LEU A 687 -1.75 -37.41 12.34
C LEU A 687 -1.66 -36.87 10.90
N GLY A 688 -2.47 -35.86 10.59
CA GLY A 688 -2.67 -35.34 9.24
C GLY A 688 -2.53 -33.82 9.16
N GLU A 689 -1.37 -33.36 8.70
CA GLU A 689 -1.05 -31.95 8.46
C GLU A 689 -1.88 -31.42 7.27
N LEU A 690 -3.05 -30.85 7.56
CA LEU A 690 -3.98 -30.35 6.54
C LEU A 690 -3.38 -29.16 5.78
N ARG A 691 -2.80 -29.46 4.60
CA ARG A 691 -2.62 -28.49 3.51
C ARG A 691 -3.96 -27.82 3.22
N LYS A 692 -4.12 -26.60 3.72
CA LYS A 692 -5.31 -25.78 3.48
C LYS A 692 -5.09 -24.99 2.21
N GLU A 693 -5.89 -25.32 1.20
CA GLU A 693 -5.94 -24.60 -0.07
C GLU A 693 -6.31 -23.13 0.21
N PRO A 694 -5.78 -22.15 -0.56
CA PRO A 694 -6.10 -20.74 -0.36
C PRO A 694 -7.61 -20.50 -0.36
N MET A 695 -8.13 -19.95 0.73
CA MET A 695 -9.57 -19.73 0.89
C MET A 695 -10.08 -18.73 -0.15
N ASN A 696 -10.81 -19.23 -1.14
CA ASN A 696 -11.47 -18.43 -2.17
C ASN A 696 -12.30 -17.29 -1.53
N ILE A 697 -12.24 -16.10 -2.13
CA ILE A 697 -12.91 -14.86 -1.68
C ILE A 697 -14.41 -15.08 -1.41
N TYR A 698 -15.11 -15.93 -2.18
CA TYR A 698 -16.51 -16.28 -1.91
C TYR A 698 -16.70 -17.01 -0.57
N ASN A 699 -15.81 -17.95 -0.23
CA ASN A 699 -15.84 -18.71 1.02
C ASN A 699 -15.45 -17.83 2.21
N LEU A 700 -14.46 -16.95 2.02
CA LEU A 700 -14.02 -15.98 3.02
C LEU A 700 -15.15 -14.98 3.34
N ASN A 701 -15.85 -14.46 2.33
CA ASN A 701 -17.05 -13.64 2.51
C ASN A 701 -18.20 -14.38 3.20
N ALA A 702 -18.39 -15.68 2.93
CA ALA A 702 -19.39 -16.48 3.63
C ALA A 702 -19.08 -16.58 5.14
N ILE A 703 -17.82 -16.85 5.49
CA ILE A 703 -17.36 -16.91 6.88
C ILE A 703 -17.53 -15.56 7.57
N ILE A 704 -17.10 -14.46 6.95
CA ILE A 704 -17.25 -13.10 7.50
C ILE A 704 -18.72 -12.76 7.81
N ARG A 705 -19.64 -13.11 6.89
CA ARG A 705 -21.09 -12.92 7.12
C ARG A 705 -21.62 -13.75 8.29
N ASP A 706 -21.08 -14.93 8.55
CA ASP A 706 -21.47 -15.73 9.72
C ASP A 706 -20.81 -15.25 11.01
N GLN A 707 -19.55 -14.80 10.97
CA GLN A 707 -18.89 -14.13 12.10
C GLN A 707 -19.69 -12.90 12.56
N LEU A 708 -20.15 -12.06 11.62
CA LEU A 708 -21.02 -10.91 11.89
C LEU A 708 -22.33 -11.32 12.57
N LYS A 709 -22.97 -12.43 12.15
CA LYS A 709 -24.19 -12.95 12.83
C LYS A 709 -23.91 -13.43 14.25
N TYR A 710 -22.72 -13.94 14.56
CA TYR A 710 -22.35 -14.31 15.94
C TYR A 710 -22.01 -13.08 16.78
N LEU A 711 -21.32 -12.09 16.21
CA LEU A 711 -21.02 -10.82 16.86
C LEU A 711 -22.29 -10.02 17.18
N GLN A 712 -23.21 -9.88 16.22
CA GLN A 712 -24.48 -9.18 16.42
C GLN A 712 -25.24 -9.75 17.62
N ARG A 713 -25.44 -11.08 17.68
CA ARG A 713 -26.11 -11.74 18.80
C ARG A 713 -25.42 -11.52 20.15
N ALA A 714 -24.09 -11.45 20.18
CA ALA A 714 -23.33 -11.18 21.41
C ALA A 714 -23.46 -9.72 21.86
N VAL A 715 -23.53 -8.78 20.92
CA VAL A 715 -23.79 -7.35 21.18
C VAL A 715 -25.24 -7.12 21.61
N ASP A 716 -26.23 -7.69 20.92
CA ASP A 716 -27.65 -7.64 21.30
C ASP A 716 -27.86 -8.13 22.74
N ARG A 717 -27.16 -9.21 23.10
CA ARG A 717 -27.20 -9.81 24.44
C ARG A 717 -26.44 -9.00 25.48
N SER A 718 -25.32 -8.37 25.13
CA SER A 718 -24.65 -7.36 25.97
C SER A 718 -25.59 -6.17 26.26
N LEU A 719 -26.36 -5.74 25.26
CA LEU A 719 -27.32 -4.64 25.35
C LEU A 719 -28.60 -5.04 26.13
N GLN A 720 -29.00 -6.31 26.10
CA GLN A 720 -30.02 -6.86 26.99
C GLN A 720 -29.52 -6.90 28.45
N LEU A 721 -28.29 -7.35 28.68
CA LEU A 721 -27.66 -7.37 30.01
C LEU A 721 -27.45 -5.96 30.57
N SER A 722 -27.10 -4.96 29.74
CA SER A 722 -26.95 -3.57 30.19
C SER A 722 -28.30 -2.96 30.60
N ARG A 723 -29.37 -3.21 29.82
CA ARG A 723 -30.75 -2.83 30.18
C ARG A 723 -31.22 -3.49 31.48
N GLN A 724 -30.93 -4.77 31.70
CA GLN A 724 -31.22 -5.46 32.96
C GLN A 724 -30.44 -4.85 34.15
N ARG A 725 -29.15 -4.52 33.95
CA ARG A 725 -28.32 -3.84 34.96
C ARG A 725 -28.81 -2.41 35.25
N ALA A 726 -29.40 -1.71 34.28
CA ALA A 726 -30.03 -0.41 34.49
C ALA A 726 -31.31 -0.53 35.33
N ALA A 727 -32.26 -1.38 34.93
CA ALA A 727 -33.49 -1.63 35.69
C ALA A 727 -33.22 -2.10 37.13
N ALA A 728 -32.20 -2.96 37.33
CA ALA A 728 -31.78 -3.38 38.67
C ALA A 728 -31.28 -2.21 39.56
N ARG A 729 -30.63 -1.20 38.96
CA ARG A 729 -30.19 0.03 39.67
C ARG A 729 -31.34 0.99 39.97
N GLU A 730 -32.40 0.98 39.18
CA GLU A 730 -33.62 1.76 39.46
C GLU A 730 -34.46 1.13 40.59
N VAL A 731 -34.46 -0.20 40.71
CA VAL A 731 -35.19 -0.94 41.75
C VAL A 731 -34.44 -0.95 43.10
N ALA A 732 -33.10 -0.96 43.11
CA ALA A 732 -32.32 -1.05 44.35
C ALA A 732 -32.66 0.03 45.41
N PRO A 733 -32.81 1.34 45.08
CA PRO A 733 -33.18 2.37 46.04
C PRO A 733 -34.55 2.20 46.70
N PHE A 734 -35.46 1.42 46.12
CA PHE A 734 -36.73 1.07 46.78
C PHE A 734 -36.50 -0.06 47.79
N LEU A 735 -35.82 -1.12 47.39
CA LEU A 735 -35.50 -2.26 48.26
C LEU A 735 -34.63 -1.86 49.47
N ASP A 736 -33.75 -0.86 49.32
CA ASP A 736 -32.95 -0.36 50.45
C ASP A 736 -33.76 0.54 51.40
N LYS A 737 -34.69 1.36 50.90
CA LYS A 737 -35.64 2.12 51.74
C LYS A 737 -36.56 1.21 52.55
N ASP A 738 -37.04 0.11 51.96
CA ASP A 738 -37.87 -0.87 52.67
C ASP A 738 -37.09 -1.57 53.80
N LYS A 739 -35.79 -1.86 53.59
CA LYS A 739 -34.89 -2.36 54.64
C LYS A 739 -34.65 -1.32 55.73
N GLU A 740 -34.36 -0.07 55.37
CA GLU A 740 -34.15 1.03 56.32
C GLU A 740 -35.39 1.26 57.20
N SER A 741 -36.58 1.29 56.59
CA SER A 741 -37.87 1.37 57.29
C SER A 741 -38.06 0.20 58.29
N CYS A 742 -37.83 -1.03 57.84
CA CYS A 742 -37.90 -2.23 58.70
C CYS A 742 -36.89 -2.18 59.86
N ILE A 743 -35.66 -1.71 59.61
CA ILE A 743 -34.64 -1.51 60.65
C ILE A 743 -35.08 -0.43 61.65
N GLU A 744 -35.68 0.66 61.18
CA GLU A 744 -36.20 1.73 62.04
C GLU A 744 -37.35 1.23 62.94
N GLU A 745 -38.28 0.43 62.40
CA GLU A 745 -39.32 -0.25 63.19
C GLU A 745 -38.74 -1.20 64.24
N ILE A 746 -37.73 -2.00 63.87
CA ILE A 746 -37.02 -2.89 64.81
C ILE A 746 -36.35 -2.08 65.92
N LEU A 747 -35.79 -0.90 65.63
CA LEU A 747 -35.20 -0.01 66.63
C LEU A 747 -36.27 0.64 67.53
N LYS A 748 -37.39 1.11 66.96
CA LYS A 748 -38.56 1.61 67.71
C LYS A 748 -39.11 0.56 68.68
N LEU A 749 -39.27 -0.69 68.21
CA LEU A 749 -39.72 -1.81 69.03
C LEU A 749 -38.72 -2.20 70.12
N LYS A 750 -37.41 -2.21 69.83
CA LYS A 750 -36.34 -2.43 70.84
C LYS A 750 -36.34 -1.34 71.92
N SER A 751 -36.52 -0.06 71.53
CA SER A 751 -36.61 1.07 72.46
C SER A 751 -37.84 0.95 73.37
N LEU A 752 -39.02 0.68 72.79
CA LEU A 752 -40.26 0.45 73.53
C LEU A 752 -40.15 -0.74 74.50
N LEU A 753 -39.53 -1.84 74.07
CA LEU A 753 -39.26 -3.02 74.91
C LEU A 753 -38.30 -2.67 76.06
N SER A 754 -37.29 -1.83 75.84
CA SER A 754 -36.39 -1.34 76.89
C SER A 754 -37.15 -0.52 77.94
N SER A 755 -37.94 0.48 77.50
CA SER A 755 -38.76 1.29 78.40
C SER A 755 -39.80 0.45 79.17
N LYS A 756 -40.37 -0.61 78.55
CA LYS A 756 -41.25 -1.54 79.25
C LYS A 756 -40.52 -2.42 80.27
N ARG A 757 -39.29 -2.86 79.99
CA ARG A 757 -38.44 -3.57 80.98
C ARG A 757 -38.08 -2.66 82.16
N GLU A 758 -37.78 -1.40 81.91
CA GLU A 758 -37.51 -0.38 82.94
C GLU A 758 -38.75 -0.07 83.78
N GLN A 759 -39.92 0.14 83.17
CA GLN A 759 -41.19 0.30 83.88
C GLN A 759 -41.48 -0.90 84.79
N ILE A 760 -41.20 -2.13 84.34
CA ILE A 760 -41.31 -3.34 85.15
C ILE A 760 -40.28 -3.36 86.29
N ALA A 761 -39.05 -2.90 86.08
CA ALA A 761 -38.03 -2.80 87.12
C ALA A 761 -38.43 -1.79 88.21
N THR A 762 -38.91 -0.60 87.83
CA THR A 762 -39.41 0.43 88.73
C THR A 762 -40.64 -0.03 89.50
N LEU A 763 -41.60 -0.71 88.86
CA LEU A 763 -42.74 -1.33 89.55
C LEU A 763 -42.29 -2.40 90.56
N ARG A 764 -41.31 -3.25 90.21
CA ARG A 764 -40.71 -4.22 91.13
C ARG A 764 -40.02 -3.53 92.32
N LEU A 765 -39.40 -2.38 92.12
CA LEU A 765 -38.78 -1.58 93.19
C LEU A 765 -39.84 -0.97 94.12
N VAL A 766 -40.89 -0.35 93.57
CA VAL A 766 -42.02 0.22 94.33
C VAL A 766 -42.77 -0.86 95.11
N LEU A 767 -42.97 -2.04 94.54
CA LEU A 767 -43.57 -3.19 95.23
C LEU A 767 -42.67 -3.74 96.36
N LYS A 768 -41.34 -3.77 96.17
CA LYS A 768 -40.38 -4.08 97.25
C LYS A 768 -40.46 -3.03 98.37
N ALA A 769 -40.48 -1.74 98.03
CA ALA A 769 -40.60 -0.65 98.99
C ALA A 769 -41.92 -0.73 99.79
N ASN A 770 -43.06 -0.88 99.12
CA ASN A 770 -44.35 -1.09 99.79
C ASN A 770 -44.38 -2.33 100.68
N LYS A 771 -43.71 -3.43 100.29
CA LYS A 771 -43.56 -4.63 101.15
C LYS A 771 -42.69 -4.35 102.39
N GLN A 772 -41.66 -3.51 102.28
CA GLN A 772 -40.87 -3.06 103.44
C GLN A 772 -41.65 -2.10 104.34
N VAL A 773 -42.38 -1.13 103.77
CA VAL A 773 -43.24 -0.19 104.52
C VAL A 773 -44.32 -0.95 105.29
N ARG A 774 -45.06 -1.88 104.64
CA ARG A 774 -46.05 -2.73 105.33
C ARG A 774 -45.43 -3.51 106.51
N ARG A 775 -44.24 -4.10 106.32
CA ARG A 775 -43.53 -4.80 107.39
C ARG A 775 -43.21 -3.86 108.57
N LYS A 776 -42.73 -2.65 108.30
CA LYS A 776 -42.48 -1.63 109.34
C LYS A 776 -43.76 -1.20 110.06
N THR A 777 -44.86 -0.95 109.34
CA THR A 777 -46.13 -0.54 109.96
C THR A 777 -46.79 -1.64 110.79
N CYS A 778 -46.64 -2.91 110.41
CA CYS A 778 -47.07 -4.03 111.26
C CYS A 778 -46.26 -4.07 112.57
N PHE A 779 -44.94 -3.87 112.49
CA PHE A 779 -44.01 -3.79 113.64
C PHE A 779 -44.20 -2.54 114.53
N CYS A 780 -45.22 -1.72 114.26
CA CYS A 780 -45.62 -0.57 115.10
C CYS A 780 -47.07 -0.69 115.60
N HIS A 781 -47.69 -1.87 115.45
CA HIS A 781 -49.03 -2.20 115.94
C HIS A 781 -49.07 -3.49 116.79
N GLU A 782 -47.89 -4.08 117.06
CA GLU A 782 -47.62 -5.01 118.16
C GLU A 782 -46.92 -4.24 119.29
#